data_AF-A0A2Z6Q9D8-F1
#
_entry.id   AF-A0A2Z6Q9D8-F1
#
_cell.length_a   1.000
_cell.length_b   1.000
_cell.length_c   1.000
_cell.angle_alpha   90.00
_cell.angle_beta   90.00
_cell.angle_gamma   90.00
#
_symmetry.space_group_name_H-M   'P 1'
#
loop_
_entity.id
_entity.type
_entity.pdbx_description
1 polymer ?
#
loop_
_entity_poly.entity_id
_entity_poly.type
_entity_poly.pdbx_seq_one_letter_code
_entity_poly.pdbx_strand_id
1 'polypeptide(L)'
;SEFETSGNEIIDQFIFKNNLKWIPYNKFENIEYFDKGGFNENLKKILNEWKIIKYPYEIINVFGFTQNPITLDYMLIMEYANKGNLRKCLAEIASNWGQKLYMLYKIIEGLNNIHKENLIHYGFHDGNILCIKYNDTLYGVYISDYLGSYQSAKSFLKKDNIYGVVPFIAPEILKGEVYTQASDIYSFSMIMWEFTSGIPPFSDKAHDLQLALSICKGERPEIIDNIPQCYTNLMKKCWDEDPLKRPFASEVLDIIEKWIKFPHEKKIEDISKELKSNIMGLINAPIGYSNFNAEYHPQAYYTSRLLDFTSEEKNKLGLVALQQKNSQFEQDIQKLRLQIKEFAEKENTLQAQITFFQNEKQTLTNNLTEQLEQNKLYNQQVQDQINQLNQELVDLQQKNSQFEHNNQNLKLDLAVQIKKSAGEEVTLRTQIIDLQKEIYEKQLLSSNLAEQLEQNKLTNQRIQDQINQLKREKINLQEKLTKIETNIQELKSQQESLIEQKESLIEQKESLIEQKEQFEIKLGQSQDNCERIEQEKTELRNILGGLSADQKFNAKLKAKLKREINKLEQELKYEKQIKEQLVQALQIKEDKINELEKKLINLDNERINTLKNKRNELKKIKKELINKLSSGEDTKEAHKEREAKEKELDELEKELSRTDANRKKRFHNEVNKFMESKSDFLTSREEAINKLQNCYNHLKSYATDKEDKYIKEFQNTLVKYNDGFLKLNKGYDSLTNIVRENKELEVTLKINNILKLDSFNIDRYNIFNFAINSRKGTRTKLNSSMMEKDINSLKKNLDELKAELKQEREELKNLE
;
A
#
# COMPACT_ATOMS: atom_id res chain seq x y z
N SER A 1 24.11 11.39 -45.23
CA SER A 1 23.61 12.68 -45.72
C SER A 1 23.29 13.53 -44.52
N GLU A 2 23.78 14.77 -44.49
CA GLU A 2 23.45 15.75 -43.44
C GLU A 2 21.94 15.95 -43.40
N PHE A 3 21.35 15.93 -42.20
CA PHE A 3 19.92 16.21 -42.02
C PHE A 3 19.70 17.71 -42.34
N GLU A 4 18.85 18.01 -43.32
CA GLU A 4 18.40 19.38 -43.59
C GLU A 4 17.68 19.93 -42.35
N THR A 5 17.86 21.22 -42.06
CA THR A 5 17.29 21.88 -40.87
C THR A 5 16.13 22.80 -41.24
N SER A 6 15.24 23.05 -40.28
CA SER A 6 14.12 24.00 -40.45
C SER A 6 14.56 25.46 -40.39
N GLY A 7 15.77 25.73 -39.88
CA GLY A 7 16.22 27.08 -39.58
C GLY A 7 15.65 27.64 -38.27
N ASN A 8 14.84 26.86 -37.55
CA ASN A 8 14.29 27.19 -36.24
C ASN A 8 14.88 26.24 -35.19
N GLU A 9 15.75 26.78 -34.33
CA GLU A 9 16.48 26.01 -33.33
C GLU A 9 15.57 25.17 -32.41
N ILE A 10 14.37 25.69 -32.05
CA ILE A 10 13.44 24.98 -31.17
C ILE A 10 12.86 23.75 -31.88
N ILE A 11 12.52 23.89 -33.17
CA ILE A 11 11.98 22.79 -33.97
C ILE A 11 13.07 21.76 -34.23
N ASP A 12 14.27 22.21 -34.61
CA ASP A 12 15.38 21.31 -34.90
C ASP A 12 15.79 20.51 -33.66
N GLN A 13 15.82 21.14 -32.47
CA GLN A 13 16.03 20.44 -31.20
C GLN A 13 14.93 19.43 -30.90
N PHE A 14 13.66 19.78 -31.13
CA PHE A 14 12.52 18.89 -30.93
C PHE A 14 12.57 17.67 -31.88
N ILE A 15 12.84 17.92 -33.16
CA ILE A 15 13.00 16.90 -34.20
C ILE A 15 14.12 15.93 -33.82
N PHE A 16 15.29 16.46 -33.44
CA PHE A 16 16.44 15.66 -33.04
C PHE A 16 16.14 14.79 -31.80
N LYS A 17 15.58 15.37 -30.74
CA LYS A 17 15.24 14.65 -29.49
C LYS A 17 14.27 13.48 -29.73
N ASN A 18 13.35 13.65 -30.68
CA ASN A 18 12.30 12.68 -30.96
C ASN A 18 12.61 11.76 -32.16
N ASN A 19 13.79 11.86 -32.76
CA ASN A 19 14.19 11.08 -33.94
C ASN A 19 13.23 11.27 -35.14
N LEU A 20 12.71 12.49 -35.30
CA LEU A 20 11.89 12.89 -36.44
C LEU A 20 12.76 13.49 -37.55
N LYS A 21 12.14 13.88 -38.67
CA LYS A 21 12.82 14.54 -39.79
C LYS A 21 12.20 15.88 -40.15
N TRP A 22 13.04 16.86 -40.46
CA TRP A 22 12.59 17.99 -41.24
C TRP A 22 12.56 17.58 -42.72
N ILE A 23 11.44 17.84 -43.39
CA ILE A 23 11.27 17.53 -44.82
C ILE A 23 10.87 18.83 -45.53
N PRO A 24 11.73 19.40 -46.38
CA PRO A 24 11.40 20.60 -47.14
C PRO A 24 10.14 20.43 -47.98
N TYR A 25 9.29 21.45 -47.96
CA TYR A 25 7.98 21.41 -48.62
C TYR A 25 8.07 21.12 -50.13
N ASN A 26 9.13 21.57 -50.79
CA ASN A 26 9.36 21.34 -52.22
C ASN A 26 9.65 19.88 -52.58
N LYS A 27 9.77 18.97 -51.60
CA LYS A 27 9.90 17.53 -51.84
C LYS A 27 8.54 16.82 -51.99
N PHE A 28 7.43 17.50 -51.70
CA PHE A 28 6.10 16.92 -51.85
C PHE A 28 5.54 17.18 -53.26
N GLU A 29 5.01 16.12 -53.87
CA GLU A 29 4.32 16.16 -55.15
C GLU A 29 2.87 15.72 -54.96
N ASN A 30 1.93 16.19 -55.81
CA ASN A 30 0.51 15.78 -55.79
C ASN A 30 -0.19 16.00 -54.43
N ILE A 31 0.03 17.16 -53.80
CA ILE A 31 -0.60 17.50 -52.53
C ILE A 31 -2.11 17.71 -52.73
N GLU A 32 -2.92 16.88 -52.09
CA GLU A 32 -4.38 16.99 -52.05
C GLU A 32 -4.86 17.47 -50.69
N TYR A 33 -5.91 18.30 -50.69
CA TYR A 33 -6.52 18.83 -49.47
C TYR A 33 -7.73 17.98 -49.07
N PHE A 34 -7.63 17.27 -47.95
CA PHE A 34 -8.68 16.36 -47.47
C PHE A 34 -9.60 16.97 -46.41
N ASP A 35 -9.07 17.78 -45.49
CA ASP A 35 -9.85 18.37 -44.39
C ASP A 35 -9.12 19.57 -43.76
N LYS A 36 -9.86 20.38 -42.99
CA LYS A 36 -9.33 21.50 -42.21
C LYS A 36 -9.10 21.09 -40.76
N GLY A 37 -7.88 20.66 -40.45
CA GLY A 37 -7.37 20.54 -39.08
C GLY A 37 -6.16 21.45 -38.89
N GLY A 38 -5.98 22.07 -37.72
CA GLY A 38 -4.80 22.90 -37.46
C GLY A 38 -4.87 23.71 -36.15
N PHE A 39 -3.69 23.97 -35.59
CA PHE A 39 -3.50 24.79 -34.39
C PHE A 39 -3.16 26.22 -34.80
N ASN A 40 -3.77 27.22 -34.18
CA ASN A 40 -3.49 28.63 -34.46
C ASN A 40 -2.72 29.26 -33.29
N GLU A 41 -1.54 28.72 -32.94
CA GLU A 41 -0.93 29.00 -31.63
C GLU A 41 0.62 28.97 -31.60
N ASN A 42 1.18 29.39 -30.46
CA ASN A 42 2.62 29.53 -30.22
C ASN A 42 3.32 28.16 -30.19
N LEU A 43 3.94 27.82 -31.31
CA LEU A 43 4.68 26.58 -31.56
C LEU A 43 5.63 26.17 -30.42
N LYS A 44 6.33 27.12 -29.79
CA LYS A 44 7.29 26.83 -28.71
C LYS A 44 6.62 26.16 -27.50
N LYS A 45 5.41 26.57 -27.15
CA LYS A 45 4.67 26.01 -26.01
C LYS A 45 4.20 24.59 -26.31
N ILE A 46 3.66 24.39 -27.51
CA ILE A 46 3.20 23.08 -28.01
C ILE A 46 4.37 22.08 -28.00
N LEU A 47 5.51 22.44 -28.60
CA LEU A 47 6.68 21.56 -28.69
C LEU A 47 7.28 21.20 -27.32
N ASN A 48 7.19 22.07 -26.32
CA ASN A 48 7.70 21.80 -24.97
C ASN A 48 6.83 20.81 -24.19
N GLU A 49 5.52 20.84 -24.39
CA GLU A 49 4.56 19.95 -23.74
C GLU A 49 4.39 18.63 -24.51
N TRP A 50 4.87 18.57 -25.75
CA TRP A 50 4.72 17.41 -26.62
C TRP A 50 5.57 16.22 -26.18
N LYS A 51 4.90 15.09 -25.92
CA LYS A 51 5.53 13.79 -25.70
C LYS A 51 5.17 12.85 -26.85
N ILE A 52 6.19 12.44 -27.60
CA ILE A 52 6.04 11.43 -28.65
C ILE A 52 6.25 10.06 -28.02
N ILE A 53 5.20 9.24 -28.03
CA ILE A 53 5.28 7.84 -27.64
C ILE A 53 6.12 7.13 -28.71
N LYS A 54 7.28 6.61 -28.31
CA LYS A 54 8.19 5.88 -29.21
C LYS A 54 7.77 4.40 -29.25
N TYR A 55 7.65 3.84 -30.46
CA TYR A 55 7.33 2.42 -30.71
C TYR A 55 5.90 1.88 -30.42
N PRO A 56 4.80 2.65 -30.51
CA PRO A 56 3.45 2.08 -30.47
C PRO A 56 3.00 1.61 -31.86
N TYR A 57 2.86 0.29 -32.08
CA TYR A 57 2.36 -0.26 -33.35
C TYR A 57 0.89 0.11 -33.63
N GLU A 58 0.18 0.64 -32.63
CA GLU A 58 -1.26 0.96 -32.66
C GLU A 58 -1.54 2.47 -32.76
N ILE A 59 -0.51 3.28 -32.98
CA ILE A 59 -0.61 4.74 -33.10
C ILE A 59 -0.03 5.16 -34.44
N ILE A 60 -0.63 6.17 -35.09
CA ILE A 60 -0.22 6.59 -36.43
C ILE A 60 1.24 7.07 -36.42
N ASN A 61 2.02 6.59 -37.39
CA ASN A 61 3.42 6.97 -37.48
C ASN A 61 3.58 8.44 -37.88
N VAL A 62 4.42 9.15 -37.14
CA VAL A 62 4.82 10.52 -37.44
C VAL A 62 6.24 10.49 -38.02
N PHE A 63 6.40 11.02 -39.23
CA PHE A 63 7.69 11.10 -39.91
C PHE A 63 8.44 12.39 -39.58
N GLY A 64 7.72 13.48 -39.33
CA GLY A 64 8.31 14.74 -38.88
C GLY A 64 7.53 15.97 -39.32
N PHE A 65 8.21 17.04 -39.70
CA PHE A 65 7.61 18.34 -39.96
C PHE A 65 8.03 18.94 -41.30
N THR A 66 7.16 19.81 -41.81
CA THR A 66 7.46 20.75 -42.89
C THR A 66 6.85 22.12 -42.57
N GLN A 67 7.08 23.09 -43.43
CA GLN A 67 6.42 24.40 -43.37
C GLN A 67 5.91 24.78 -44.75
N ASN A 68 4.64 25.16 -44.81
CA ASN A 68 4.05 25.68 -46.04
C ASN A 68 4.74 27.01 -46.40
N PRO A 69 5.36 27.15 -47.58
CA PRO A 69 6.09 28.36 -47.94
C PRO A 69 5.20 29.59 -48.17
N ILE A 70 3.88 29.38 -48.37
CA ILE A 70 2.91 30.44 -48.62
C ILE A 70 2.26 30.89 -47.31
N THR A 71 1.69 29.97 -46.54
CA THR A 71 0.99 30.31 -45.30
C THR A 71 1.94 30.47 -44.12
N LEU A 72 3.17 29.95 -44.24
CA LEU A 72 4.18 29.84 -43.18
C LEU A 72 3.75 28.94 -42.02
N ASP A 73 2.65 28.19 -42.17
CA ASP A 73 2.19 27.24 -41.19
C ASP A 73 3.11 26.03 -41.14
N TYR A 74 3.46 25.61 -39.92
CA TYR A 74 4.12 24.33 -39.71
C TYR A 74 3.11 23.20 -39.85
N MET A 75 3.51 22.14 -40.54
CA MET A 75 2.67 20.99 -40.83
C MET A 75 3.32 19.71 -40.29
N LEU A 76 2.51 18.85 -39.70
CA LEU A 76 2.91 17.51 -39.24
C LEU A 76 2.80 16.53 -40.41
N ILE A 77 3.84 15.72 -40.60
CA ILE A 77 3.90 14.69 -41.63
C ILE A 77 3.71 13.35 -40.94
N MET A 78 2.65 12.64 -41.31
CA MET A 78 2.30 11.33 -40.77
C MET A 78 1.99 10.34 -41.89
N GLU A 79 1.93 9.06 -41.54
CA GLU A 79 1.54 7.99 -42.44
C GLU A 79 0.14 8.22 -43.01
N TYR A 80 -0.02 8.02 -44.32
CA TYR A 80 -1.29 8.26 -45.01
C TYR A 80 -2.26 7.10 -44.79
N ALA A 81 -3.39 7.40 -44.16
CA ALA A 81 -4.47 6.45 -43.94
C ALA A 81 -5.41 6.36 -45.15
N ASN A 82 -5.10 5.43 -46.07
CA ASN A 82 -5.79 5.27 -47.35
C ASN A 82 -7.29 4.90 -47.27
N LYS A 83 -7.82 4.63 -46.07
CA LYS A 83 -9.26 4.40 -45.83
C LYS A 83 -9.93 5.45 -44.96
N GLY A 84 -9.21 6.52 -44.61
CA GLY A 84 -9.72 7.58 -43.74
C GLY A 84 -9.89 7.12 -42.29
N ASN A 85 -10.90 7.65 -41.60
CA ASN A 85 -11.18 7.34 -40.19
C ASN A 85 -12.18 6.18 -40.01
N LEU A 86 -12.30 5.69 -38.78
CA LEU A 86 -13.11 4.51 -38.40
C LEU A 86 -14.53 4.59 -38.96
N ARG A 87 -15.17 5.76 -38.84
CA ARG A 87 -16.53 6.00 -39.35
C ARG A 87 -16.69 5.66 -40.84
N LYS A 88 -15.68 5.97 -41.66
CA LYS A 88 -15.70 5.74 -43.12
C LYS A 88 -15.42 4.29 -43.50
N CYS A 89 -14.63 3.57 -42.68
CA CYS A 89 -14.19 2.20 -42.96
C CYS A 89 -14.96 1.12 -42.18
N LEU A 90 -15.75 1.47 -41.16
CA LEU A 90 -16.35 0.51 -40.23
C LEU A 90 -17.10 -0.62 -40.94
N ALA A 91 -17.99 -0.26 -41.88
CA ALA A 91 -18.78 -1.23 -42.64
C ALA A 91 -17.92 -2.19 -43.48
N GLU A 92 -16.75 -1.73 -43.96
CA GLU A 92 -15.81 -2.52 -44.76
C GLU A 92 -14.96 -3.46 -43.87
N ILE A 93 -14.57 -3.02 -42.67
CA ILE A 93 -13.55 -3.71 -41.85
C ILE A 93 -14.11 -4.60 -40.74
N ALA A 94 -15.37 -4.41 -40.33
CA ALA A 94 -15.97 -5.06 -39.17
C ALA A 94 -17.10 -6.04 -39.56
N SER A 95 -16.84 -6.86 -40.59
CA SER A 95 -17.85 -7.76 -41.18
C SER A 95 -18.26 -8.92 -40.29
N ASN A 96 -17.48 -9.30 -39.27
CA ASN A 96 -17.80 -10.37 -38.31
C ASN A 96 -17.20 -10.08 -36.92
N TRP A 97 -17.68 -10.79 -35.90
CA TRP A 97 -17.24 -10.60 -34.50
C TRP A 97 -15.74 -10.76 -34.27
N GLY A 98 -15.08 -11.70 -34.97
CA GLY A 98 -13.63 -11.86 -34.87
C GLY A 98 -12.88 -10.60 -35.30
N GLN A 99 -13.28 -10.00 -36.43
CA GLN A 99 -12.71 -8.74 -36.89
C GLN A 99 -13.05 -7.58 -35.96
N LYS A 100 -14.31 -7.47 -35.51
CA LYS A 100 -14.74 -6.43 -34.54
C LYS A 100 -13.87 -6.46 -33.28
N LEU A 101 -13.70 -7.64 -32.70
CA LEU A 101 -12.89 -7.84 -31.50
C LEU A 101 -11.41 -7.55 -31.76
N TYR A 102 -10.86 -7.98 -32.89
CA TYR A 102 -9.47 -7.70 -33.24
C TYR A 102 -9.21 -6.20 -33.39
N MET A 103 -10.10 -5.45 -34.05
CA MET A 103 -9.97 -4.00 -34.18
C MET A 103 -10.09 -3.32 -32.81
N LEU A 104 -11.07 -3.71 -31.99
CA LEU A 104 -11.21 -3.18 -30.62
C LEU A 104 -9.99 -3.50 -29.75
N TYR A 105 -9.41 -4.69 -29.91
CA TYR A 105 -8.16 -5.08 -29.25
C TYR A 105 -7.01 -4.15 -29.64
N LYS A 106 -6.85 -3.84 -30.93
CA LYS A 106 -5.83 -2.89 -31.40
C LYS A 106 -6.07 -1.47 -30.89
N ILE A 107 -7.31 -1.02 -30.89
CA ILE A 107 -7.69 0.30 -30.39
C ILE A 107 -7.40 0.41 -28.88
N ILE A 108 -7.82 -0.57 -28.07
CA ILE A 108 -7.57 -0.53 -26.62
C ILE A 108 -6.09 -0.77 -26.27
N GLU A 109 -5.36 -1.56 -27.06
CA GLU A 109 -3.91 -1.73 -26.93
C GLU A 109 -3.18 -0.39 -27.13
N GLY A 110 -3.53 0.35 -28.18
CA GLY A 110 -3.02 1.70 -28.40
C GLY A 110 -3.38 2.66 -27.27
N LEU A 111 -4.63 2.65 -26.79
CA LEU A 111 -5.06 3.52 -25.70
C LEU A 111 -4.36 3.17 -24.37
N ASN A 112 -4.16 1.89 -24.09
CA ASN A 112 -3.40 1.42 -22.94
C ASN A 112 -1.93 1.85 -23.00
N ASN A 113 -1.32 1.87 -24.20
CA ASN A 113 0.04 2.39 -24.38
C ASN A 113 0.11 3.90 -24.09
N ILE A 114 -0.90 4.68 -24.48
CA ILE A 114 -1.02 6.09 -24.09
C ILE A 114 -1.15 6.22 -22.56
N HIS A 115 -2.04 5.44 -21.94
CA HIS A 115 -2.30 5.51 -20.50
C HIS A 115 -1.08 5.09 -19.64
N LYS A 116 -0.27 4.13 -20.08
CA LYS A 116 0.97 3.70 -19.41
C LYS A 116 2.03 4.81 -19.31
N GLU A 117 2.03 5.74 -20.26
CA GLU A 117 2.89 6.93 -20.25
C GLU A 117 2.32 8.06 -19.38
N ASN A 118 1.26 7.78 -18.61
CA ASN A 118 0.46 8.74 -17.83
C ASN A 118 -0.12 9.86 -18.69
N LEU A 119 -0.44 9.55 -19.96
CA LEU A 119 -1.12 10.45 -20.88
C LEU A 119 -2.62 10.15 -20.91
N ILE A 120 -3.38 11.16 -21.34
CA ILE A 120 -4.82 11.11 -21.61
C ILE A 120 -4.97 11.56 -23.06
N HIS A 121 -5.83 10.92 -23.84
CA HIS A 121 -6.04 11.30 -25.23
C HIS A 121 -6.89 12.57 -25.36
N TYR A 122 -7.86 12.78 -24.46
CA TYR A 122 -8.77 13.94 -24.34
C TYR A 122 -9.81 14.09 -25.46
N GLY A 123 -9.48 13.72 -26.69
CA GLY A 123 -10.36 13.72 -27.85
C GLY A 123 -10.56 12.33 -28.43
N PHE A 124 -10.68 11.30 -27.60
CA PHE A 124 -10.78 9.93 -28.09
C PHE A 124 -12.16 9.71 -28.73
N HIS A 125 -12.19 9.44 -30.03
CA HIS A 125 -13.43 9.17 -30.77
C HIS A 125 -13.11 8.46 -32.09
N ASP A 126 -14.15 7.93 -32.74
CA ASP A 126 -14.10 7.25 -34.04
C ASP A 126 -13.37 8.06 -35.14
N GLY A 127 -13.58 9.38 -35.19
CA GLY A 127 -12.90 10.28 -36.14
C GLY A 127 -11.38 10.36 -35.99
N ASN A 128 -10.85 10.01 -34.81
CA ASN A 128 -9.42 10.04 -34.48
C ASN A 128 -8.78 8.64 -34.54
N ILE A 129 -9.52 7.63 -34.99
CA ILE A 129 -9.00 6.29 -35.29
C ILE A 129 -8.89 6.18 -36.80
N LEU A 130 -7.68 6.04 -37.32
CA LEU A 130 -7.39 5.97 -38.75
C LEU A 130 -7.25 4.53 -39.23
N CYS A 131 -7.73 4.27 -40.44
CA CYS A 131 -7.72 2.98 -41.10
C CYS A 131 -6.71 2.93 -42.24
N ILE A 132 -5.85 1.91 -42.23
CA ILE A 132 -4.94 1.58 -43.33
C ILE A 132 -5.30 0.21 -43.88
N LYS A 133 -5.62 0.14 -45.17
CA LYS A 133 -5.75 -1.13 -45.89
C LYS A 133 -4.39 -1.50 -46.49
N TYR A 134 -3.80 -2.59 -46.01
CA TYR A 134 -2.54 -3.12 -46.53
C TYR A 134 -2.75 -4.05 -47.73
N ASN A 135 -3.83 -4.83 -47.72
CA ASN A 135 -4.29 -5.67 -48.82
C ASN A 135 -5.80 -5.94 -48.66
N ASP A 136 -6.39 -6.80 -49.49
CA ASP A 136 -7.84 -7.05 -49.48
C ASP A 136 -8.41 -7.61 -48.17
N THR A 137 -7.57 -8.21 -47.32
CA THR A 137 -8.01 -8.86 -46.08
C THR A 137 -7.42 -8.26 -44.82
N LEU A 138 -6.35 -7.46 -44.92
CA LEU A 138 -5.62 -6.89 -43.78
C LEU A 138 -5.83 -5.38 -43.67
N TYR A 139 -6.47 -5.00 -42.56
CA TYR A 139 -6.64 -3.62 -42.14
C TYR A 139 -5.88 -3.39 -40.83
N GLY A 140 -5.19 -2.25 -40.74
CA GLY A 140 -4.68 -1.71 -39.49
C GLY A 140 -5.54 -0.55 -39.02
N VAL A 141 -5.73 -0.45 -37.71
CA VAL A 141 -6.37 0.70 -37.04
C VAL A 141 -5.35 1.38 -36.15
N TYR A 142 -5.25 2.70 -36.29
CA TYR A 142 -4.21 3.51 -35.66
C TYR A 142 -4.84 4.69 -34.95
N ILE A 143 -4.52 4.87 -33.68
CA ILE A 143 -4.91 6.08 -32.96
C ILE A 143 -4.10 7.25 -33.54
N SER A 144 -4.81 8.30 -33.91
CA SER A 144 -4.27 9.57 -34.35
C SER A 144 -4.67 10.67 -33.37
N ASP A 145 -4.16 11.88 -33.55
CA ASP A 145 -4.56 13.05 -32.74
C ASP A 145 -4.35 12.91 -31.21
N TYR A 146 -3.73 11.81 -30.75
CA TYR A 146 -3.22 11.63 -29.38
C TYR A 146 -2.17 12.70 -29.02
N LEU A 147 -1.65 13.37 -30.05
CA LEU A 147 -0.69 14.44 -29.98
C LEU A 147 -1.32 15.83 -29.81
N GLY A 148 -2.60 16.08 -30.12
CA GLY A 148 -3.06 17.46 -30.00
C GLY A 148 -4.47 17.81 -30.44
N SER A 149 -5.26 18.21 -29.47
CA SER A 149 -6.13 19.40 -29.60
C SER A 149 -6.39 19.97 -28.22
N TYR A 150 -6.83 19.12 -27.29
CA TYR A 150 -7.19 19.57 -25.94
C TYR A 150 -5.98 19.87 -25.03
N GLN A 151 -4.87 19.14 -25.06
CA GLN A 151 -3.78 19.38 -24.10
C GLN A 151 -3.12 20.75 -24.30
N SER A 152 -2.94 21.17 -25.56
CA SER A 152 -2.50 22.52 -25.93
C SER A 152 -3.61 23.57 -25.72
N ALA A 153 -4.85 23.26 -26.14
CA ALA A 153 -5.99 24.15 -25.94
C ALA A 153 -6.31 24.38 -24.45
N LYS A 154 -6.12 23.42 -23.55
CA LYS A 154 -6.38 23.54 -22.09
C LYS A 154 -5.59 24.69 -21.45
N SER A 155 -4.44 25.02 -22.02
CA SER A 155 -3.61 26.11 -21.55
C SER A 155 -4.10 27.51 -21.97
N PHE A 156 -5.13 27.58 -22.85
CA PHE A 156 -5.70 28.81 -23.43
C PHE A 156 -7.24 28.85 -23.48
N LEU A 157 -7.92 27.71 -23.36
CA LEU A 157 -9.34 27.60 -23.11
C LEU A 157 -9.62 28.25 -21.76
N LYS A 158 -10.65 29.11 -21.70
CA LYS A 158 -11.16 29.57 -20.41
C LYS A 158 -11.46 28.33 -19.56
N LYS A 159 -11.26 28.44 -18.25
CA LYS A 159 -11.30 27.37 -17.23
C LYS A 159 -12.54 26.43 -17.30
N ASP A 160 -13.54 26.76 -18.13
CA ASP A 160 -14.84 26.10 -18.21
C ASP A 160 -15.27 25.76 -19.65
N ASN A 161 -14.37 25.78 -20.64
CA ASN A 161 -14.72 25.48 -22.04
C ASN A 161 -14.58 23.97 -22.32
N ILE A 162 -15.64 23.37 -22.88
CA ILE A 162 -15.67 21.95 -23.25
C ILE A 162 -15.39 21.84 -24.74
N TYR A 163 -14.46 20.98 -25.14
CA TYR A 163 -14.10 20.75 -26.54
C TYR A 163 -14.13 19.27 -26.85
N GLY A 164 -14.80 18.88 -27.94
CA GLY A 164 -14.88 17.49 -28.36
C GLY A 164 -16.14 17.17 -29.17
N VAL A 165 -16.51 15.88 -29.20
CA VAL A 165 -17.69 15.36 -29.89
C VAL A 165 -18.69 14.85 -28.85
N VAL A 166 -19.81 15.55 -28.66
CA VAL A 166 -20.75 15.37 -27.52
C VAL A 166 -21.02 13.90 -27.16
N PRO A 167 -21.40 13.00 -28.09
CA PRO A 167 -21.59 11.58 -27.77
C PRO A 167 -20.41 10.87 -27.08
N PHE A 168 -19.18 11.25 -27.38
CA PHE A 168 -17.96 10.63 -26.86
C PHE A 168 -17.44 11.32 -25.60
N ILE A 169 -18.01 12.46 -25.19
CA ILE A 169 -17.57 13.18 -23.99
C ILE A 169 -18.23 12.57 -22.76
N ALA A 170 -17.40 12.17 -21.79
CA ALA A 170 -17.88 11.53 -20.57
C ALA A 170 -18.76 12.46 -19.71
N PRO A 171 -19.75 11.93 -18.97
CA PRO A 171 -20.71 12.73 -18.19
C PRO A 171 -20.06 13.71 -17.21
N GLU A 172 -18.96 13.31 -16.55
CA GLU A 172 -18.21 14.15 -15.62
C GLU A 172 -17.57 15.35 -16.31
N ILE A 173 -17.13 15.19 -17.56
CA ILE A 173 -16.53 16.26 -18.35
C ILE A 173 -17.58 17.24 -18.82
N LEU A 174 -18.75 16.74 -19.23
CA LEU A 174 -19.91 17.59 -19.54
C LEU A 174 -20.37 18.40 -18.32
N LYS A 175 -20.17 17.88 -17.10
CA LYS A 175 -20.44 18.58 -15.82
C LYS A 175 -19.35 19.58 -15.44
N GLY A 176 -18.27 19.70 -16.23
CA GLY A 176 -17.17 20.63 -16.00
C GLY A 176 -16.05 20.07 -15.11
N GLU A 177 -16.03 18.76 -14.84
CA GLU A 177 -14.90 18.12 -14.16
C GLU A 177 -13.71 17.93 -15.13
N VAL A 178 -12.55 17.55 -14.58
CA VAL A 178 -11.32 17.42 -15.37
C VAL A 178 -11.26 16.10 -16.12
N TYR A 179 -10.69 16.11 -17.32
CA TYR A 179 -10.39 14.88 -18.08
C TYR A 179 -9.47 13.95 -17.30
N THR A 180 -9.78 12.66 -17.37
CA THR A 180 -9.04 11.56 -16.76
C THR A 180 -8.90 10.40 -17.74
N GLN A 181 -8.04 9.43 -17.44
CA GLN A 181 -7.97 8.20 -18.25
C GLN A 181 -9.32 7.47 -18.30
N ALA A 182 -10.14 7.53 -17.24
CA ALA A 182 -11.49 6.98 -17.20
C ALA A 182 -12.46 7.69 -18.17
N SER A 183 -12.20 8.94 -18.53
CA SER A 183 -12.98 9.64 -19.57
C SER A 183 -12.68 9.09 -20.98
N ASP A 184 -11.42 8.73 -21.28
CA ASP A 184 -11.10 8.04 -22.55
C ASP A 184 -11.76 6.65 -22.61
N ILE A 185 -11.88 5.94 -21.48
CA ILE A 185 -12.57 4.64 -21.39
C ILE A 185 -14.07 4.77 -21.67
N TYR A 186 -14.70 5.86 -21.21
CA TYR A 186 -16.06 6.18 -21.61
C TYR A 186 -16.14 6.37 -23.13
N SER A 187 -15.22 7.14 -23.72
CA SER A 187 -15.22 7.32 -25.17
C SER A 187 -14.98 6.02 -25.94
N PHE A 188 -14.12 5.12 -25.42
CA PHE A 188 -13.92 3.77 -25.97
C PHE A 188 -15.21 2.95 -25.97
N SER A 189 -16.05 3.08 -24.95
CA SER A 189 -17.35 2.40 -24.91
C SER A 189 -18.31 2.84 -26.03
N MET A 190 -18.23 4.09 -26.47
CA MET A 190 -19.02 4.61 -27.58
C MET A 190 -18.54 4.03 -28.91
N ILE A 191 -17.23 3.83 -29.05
CA ILE A 191 -16.64 3.09 -30.17
C ILE A 191 -17.11 1.62 -30.11
N MET A 192 -17.07 0.97 -28.94
CA MET A 192 -17.61 -0.39 -28.77
C MET A 192 -19.07 -0.47 -29.23
N TRP A 193 -19.90 0.49 -28.82
CA TRP A 193 -21.28 0.56 -29.24
C TRP A 193 -21.40 0.71 -30.77
N GLU A 194 -20.62 1.60 -31.37
CA GLU A 194 -20.58 1.81 -32.83
C GLU A 194 -20.19 0.53 -33.60
N PHE A 195 -19.26 -0.29 -33.08
CA PHE A 195 -18.94 -1.60 -33.66
C PHE A 195 -20.14 -2.57 -33.67
N THR A 196 -21.09 -2.40 -32.76
CA THR A 196 -22.33 -3.21 -32.72
C THR A 196 -23.42 -2.63 -33.61
N SER A 197 -23.58 -1.31 -33.65
CA SER A 197 -24.65 -0.65 -34.40
C SER A 197 -24.35 -0.39 -35.87
N GLY A 198 -23.08 -0.17 -36.19
CA GLY A 198 -22.63 0.25 -37.51
C GLY A 198 -22.89 1.73 -37.81
N ILE A 199 -23.42 2.46 -36.85
CA ILE A 199 -23.70 3.90 -36.96
C ILE A 199 -23.10 4.64 -35.76
N PRO A 200 -22.74 5.91 -35.90
CA PRO A 200 -22.27 6.72 -34.80
C PRO A 200 -23.32 6.88 -33.66
N PRO A 201 -22.89 6.99 -32.39
CA PRO A 201 -23.77 7.14 -31.23
C PRO A 201 -24.61 8.42 -31.30
N PHE A 202 -25.89 8.31 -30.92
CA PHE A 202 -26.88 9.40 -30.93
C PHE A 202 -27.08 10.10 -32.28
N SER A 203 -26.94 9.35 -33.38
CA SER A 203 -27.09 9.88 -34.75
C SER A 203 -28.48 10.42 -35.07
N ASP A 204 -29.48 10.00 -34.31
CA ASP A 204 -30.87 10.45 -34.37
C ASP A 204 -31.14 11.77 -33.62
N LYS A 205 -30.14 12.35 -32.93
CA LYS A 205 -30.32 13.53 -32.07
C LYS A 205 -29.42 14.71 -32.43
N ALA A 206 -29.86 15.91 -32.08
CA ALA A 206 -29.00 17.09 -32.08
C ALA A 206 -27.88 16.95 -31.04
N HIS A 207 -26.65 17.28 -31.42
CA HIS A 207 -25.51 17.25 -30.49
C HIS A 207 -25.38 18.57 -29.71
N ASP A 208 -26.43 18.96 -29.01
CA ASP A 208 -26.55 20.23 -28.31
C ASP A 208 -26.52 20.07 -26.78
N LEU A 209 -26.90 21.12 -26.05
CA LEU A 209 -27.01 21.10 -24.60
C LEU A 209 -28.03 20.06 -24.10
N GLN A 210 -29.11 19.81 -24.82
CA GLN A 210 -30.13 18.86 -24.38
C GLN A 210 -29.57 17.45 -24.35
N LEU A 211 -28.85 17.04 -25.40
CA LEU A 211 -28.16 15.76 -25.41
C LEU A 211 -27.11 15.68 -24.28
N ALA A 212 -26.32 16.74 -24.09
CA ALA A 212 -25.35 16.78 -23.00
C ALA A 212 -26.01 16.60 -21.61
N LEU A 213 -27.12 17.29 -21.35
CA LEU A 213 -27.89 17.16 -20.11
C LEU A 213 -28.47 15.76 -19.93
N SER A 214 -28.96 15.13 -21.00
CA SER A 214 -29.48 13.77 -20.95
C SER A 214 -28.38 12.75 -20.67
N ILE A 215 -27.21 12.89 -21.30
CA ILE A 215 -26.03 12.04 -21.02
C ILE A 215 -25.64 12.17 -19.54
N CYS A 216 -25.58 13.40 -19.00
CA CYS A 216 -25.33 13.65 -17.58
C CYS A 216 -26.37 13.05 -16.64
N LYS A 217 -27.60 12.78 -17.13
CA LYS A 217 -28.68 12.10 -16.38
C LYS A 217 -28.67 10.58 -16.57
N GLY A 218 -27.67 10.03 -17.26
CA GLY A 218 -27.52 8.60 -17.49
C GLY A 218 -28.09 8.10 -18.82
N GLU A 219 -28.50 8.99 -19.74
CA GLU A 219 -28.88 8.55 -21.09
C GLU A 219 -27.67 7.92 -21.79
N ARG A 220 -27.89 6.79 -22.47
CA ARG A 220 -26.91 6.05 -23.26
C ARG A 220 -27.56 5.62 -24.59
N PRO A 221 -26.78 5.35 -25.64
CA PRO A 221 -27.32 4.80 -26.88
C PRO A 221 -28.06 3.48 -26.64
N GLU A 222 -29.12 3.24 -27.41
CA GLU A 222 -29.93 2.03 -27.29
C GLU A 222 -29.10 0.78 -27.59
N ILE A 223 -29.21 -0.24 -26.75
CA ILE A 223 -28.48 -1.49 -26.94
C ILE A 223 -29.26 -2.34 -27.93
N ILE A 224 -28.62 -2.67 -29.03
CA ILE A 224 -29.22 -3.47 -30.10
C ILE A 224 -29.37 -4.91 -29.64
N ASP A 225 -30.49 -5.53 -30.03
CA ASP A 225 -30.76 -6.93 -29.75
C ASP A 225 -29.69 -7.86 -30.34
N ASN A 226 -29.49 -9.01 -29.70
CA ASN A 226 -28.55 -10.07 -30.12
C ASN A 226 -27.05 -9.73 -30.00
N ILE A 227 -26.68 -8.70 -29.23
CA ILE A 227 -25.28 -8.50 -28.81
C ILE A 227 -24.94 -9.50 -27.68
N PRO A 228 -23.79 -10.20 -27.73
CA PRO A 228 -23.33 -11.09 -26.66
C PRO A 228 -23.31 -10.41 -25.30
N GLN A 229 -23.90 -11.07 -24.29
CA GLN A 229 -24.05 -10.49 -22.95
C GLN A 229 -22.71 -10.10 -22.32
N CYS A 230 -21.64 -10.86 -22.56
CA CYS A 230 -20.31 -10.55 -22.05
C CYS A 230 -19.76 -9.24 -22.63
N TYR A 231 -20.03 -8.98 -23.92
CA TYR A 231 -19.68 -7.74 -24.60
C TYR A 231 -20.48 -6.57 -24.06
N THR A 232 -21.80 -6.73 -23.97
CA THR A 232 -22.71 -5.72 -23.39
C THR A 232 -22.32 -5.37 -21.96
N ASN A 233 -21.94 -6.36 -21.14
CA ASN A 233 -21.49 -6.13 -19.77
C ASN A 233 -20.18 -5.34 -19.72
N LEU A 234 -19.20 -5.65 -20.58
CA LEU A 234 -17.96 -4.89 -20.65
C LEU A 234 -18.19 -3.46 -21.12
N MET A 235 -18.93 -3.28 -22.21
CA MET A 235 -19.33 -1.97 -22.73
C MET A 235 -20.03 -1.13 -21.66
N LYS A 236 -20.95 -1.75 -20.90
CA LYS A 236 -21.65 -1.09 -19.79
C LYS A 236 -20.73 -0.67 -18.65
N LYS A 237 -19.74 -1.48 -18.32
CA LYS A 237 -18.72 -1.10 -17.32
C LYS A 237 -17.87 0.06 -17.80
N CYS A 238 -17.53 0.11 -19.09
CA CYS A 238 -16.74 1.20 -19.66
C CYS A 238 -17.50 2.54 -19.70
N TRP A 239 -18.84 2.53 -19.81
CA TRP A 239 -19.65 3.76 -19.85
C TRP A 239 -20.38 4.10 -18.54
N ASP A 240 -19.94 3.49 -17.42
CA ASP A 240 -20.54 3.71 -16.11
C ASP A 240 -20.58 5.23 -15.79
N GLU A 241 -21.64 5.67 -15.12
CA GLU A 241 -21.80 7.07 -14.74
C GLU A 241 -20.68 7.51 -13.79
N ASP A 242 -20.24 6.61 -12.91
CA ASP A 242 -19.14 6.84 -11.98
C ASP A 242 -17.79 6.50 -12.65
N PRO A 243 -16.90 7.48 -12.87
CA PRO A 243 -15.59 7.23 -13.50
C PRO A 243 -14.73 6.25 -12.70
N LEU A 244 -14.93 6.12 -11.38
CA LEU A 244 -14.17 5.18 -10.54
C LEU A 244 -14.59 3.72 -10.71
N LYS A 245 -15.77 3.47 -11.26
CA LYS A 245 -16.27 2.12 -11.56
C LYS A 245 -15.87 1.62 -12.95
N ARG A 246 -15.36 2.53 -13.79
CA ARG A 246 -14.87 2.17 -15.12
C ARG A 246 -13.53 1.42 -15.00
N PRO A 247 -13.33 0.34 -15.76
CA PRO A 247 -12.08 -0.41 -15.74
C PRO A 247 -10.92 0.41 -16.33
N PHE A 248 -9.69 0.09 -15.95
CA PHE A 248 -8.50 0.62 -16.62
C PHE A 248 -8.37 0.06 -18.04
N ALA A 249 -7.69 0.78 -18.93
CA ALA A 249 -7.44 0.32 -20.31
C ALA A 249 -6.76 -1.06 -20.34
N SER A 250 -5.86 -1.33 -19.40
CA SER A 250 -5.19 -2.63 -19.23
C SER A 250 -6.16 -3.76 -18.91
N GLU A 251 -7.16 -3.52 -18.06
CA GLU A 251 -8.15 -4.53 -17.71
C GLU A 251 -9.08 -4.85 -18.88
N VAL A 252 -9.49 -3.81 -19.64
CA VAL A 252 -10.29 -3.98 -20.86
C VAL A 252 -9.49 -4.75 -21.91
N LEU A 253 -8.22 -4.40 -22.10
CA LEU A 253 -7.30 -5.10 -23.00
C LEU A 253 -7.18 -6.58 -22.63
N ASP A 254 -6.95 -6.90 -21.35
CA ASP A 254 -6.83 -8.28 -20.87
C ASP A 254 -8.11 -9.09 -21.08
N ILE A 255 -9.28 -8.47 -20.94
CA ILE A 255 -10.58 -9.13 -21.15
C ILE A 255 -10.77 -9.44 -22.65
N ILE A 256 -10.57 -8.45 -23.51
CA ILE A 256 -10.72 -8.62 -24.97
C ILE A 256 -9.66 -9.59 -25.51
N GLU A 257 -8.42 -9.53 -25.01
CA GLU A 257 -7.36 -10.47 -25.40
C GLU A 257 -7.75 -11.91 -25.11
N LYS A 258 -8.35 -12.19 -23.93
CA LYS A 258 -8.84 -13.54 -23.58
C LYS A 258 -9.98 -14.03 -24.48
N TRP A 259 -10.72 -13.13 -25.13
CA TRP A 259 -11.75 -13.51 -26.10
C TRP A 259 -11.17 -13.87 -27.47
N ILE A 260 -9.97 -13.36 -27.81
CA ILE A 260 -9.35 -13.50 -29.13
C ILE A 260 -8.22 -14.54 -29.11
N LYS A 261 -7.33 -14.48 -28.12
CA LYS A 261 -6.13 -15.29 -28.02
C LYS A 261 -6.32 -16.38 -26.98
N PHE A 262 -6.02 -17.61 -27.38
CA PHE A 262 -5.89 -18.72 -26.46
C PHE A 262 -4.48 -18.70 -25.86
N PRO A 263 -4.28 -18.76 -24.54
CA PRO A 263 -2.95 -18.86 -23.97
C PRO A 263 -2.31 -20.18 -24.44
N HIS A 264 -1.21 -20.10 -25.20
CA HIS A 264 -0.52 -21.27 -25.80
C HIS A 264 -0.07 -22.32 -24.76
N GLU A 265 -0.06 -21.98 -23.47
CA GLU A 265 0.45 -22.81 -22.39
C GLU A 265 -0.65 -23.39 -21.47
N LYS A 266 -1.93 -23.02 -21.63
CA LYS A 266 -3.02 -23.55 -20.79
C LYS A 266 -3.75 -24.69 -21.47
N LYS A 267 -3.98 -25.79 -20.73
CA LYS A 267 -4.90 -26.84 -21.20
C LYS A 267 -6.32 -26.28 -21.26
N ILE A 268 -7.11 -26.73 -22.23
CA ILE A 268 -8.53 -26.36 -22.38
C ILE A 268 -9.33 -26.64 -21.09
N GLU A 269 -8.89 -27.60 -20.27
CA GLU A 269 -9.46 -27.97 -18.96
C GLU A 269 -9.32 -26.87 -17.89
N ASP A 270 -8.30 -26.00 -17.99
CA ASP A 270 -7.99 -24.95 -17.01
C ASP A 270 -8.75 -23.64 -17.25
N ILE A 271 -9.61 -23.60 -18.27
CA ILE A 271 -10.41 -22.42 -18.61
C ILE A 271 -11.73 -22.45 -17.85
N SER A 272 -12.07 -21.32 -17.20
CA SER A 272 -13.33 -21.17 -16.50
C SER A 272 -14.52 -21.41 -17.43
N LYS A 273 -15.57 -22.05 -16.91
CA LYS A 273 -16.82 -22.28 -17.66
C LYS A 273 -17.40 -20.98 -18.22
N GLU A 274 -17.26 -19.89 -17.46
CA GLU A 274 -17.67 -18.55 -17.87
C GLU A 274 -16.93 -18.05 -19.12
N LEU A 275 -15.60 -18.15 -19.17
CA LEU A 275 -14.83 -17.69 -20.34
C LEU A 275 -15.17 -18.50 -21.59
N LYS A 276 -15.38 -19.83 -21.45
CA LYS A 276 -15.85 -20.68 -22.56
C LYS A 276 -17.22 -20.23 -23.07
N SER A 277 -18.15 -19.96 -22.15
CA SER A 277 -19.49 -19.45 -22.47
C SER A 277 -19.43 -18.12 -23.21
N ASN A 278 -18.58 -17.20 -22.75
CA ASN A 278 -18.39 -15.89 -23.37
C ASN A 278 -17.85 -16.01 -24.80
N ILE A 279 -16.81 -16.81 -25.01
CA ILE A 279 -16.23 -17.07 -26.34
C ILE A 279 -17.27 -17.70 -27.27
N MET A 280 -18.01 -18.70 -26.80
CA MET A 280 -19.05 -19.35 -27.60
C MET A 280 -20.19 -18.38 -27.97
N GLY A 281 -20.58 -17.50 -27.03
CA GLY A 281 -21.56 -16.45 -27.28
C GLY A 281 -21.11 -15.46 -28.36
N LEU A 282 -19.82 -15.10 -28.39
CA LEU A 282 -19.24 -14.22 -29.40
C LEU A 282 -19.14 -14.89 -30.79
N ILE A 283 -18.77 -16.18 -30.83
CA ILE A 283 -18.68 -16.95 -32.08
C ILE A 283 -20.06 -17.15 -32.73
N ASN A 284 -21.09 -17.43 -31.91
CA ASN A 284 -22.44 -17.73 -32.39
C ASN A 284 -23.29 -16.49 -32.65
N ALA A 285 -22.79 -15.29 -32.35
CA ALA A 285 -23.57 -14.07 -32.46
C ALA A 285 -23.84 -13.70 -33.92
N PRO A 286 -25.03 -13.15 -34.24
CA PRO A 286 -25.39 -12.80 -35.60
C PRO A 286 -24.38 -11.84 -36.23
N ILE A 287 -24.14 -12.07 -37.52
CA ILE A 287 -23.23 -11.29 -38.34
C ILE A 287 -24.08 -10.29 -39.12
N GLY A 288 -24.27 -9.10 -38.56
CA GLY A 288 -25.03 -8.03 -39.21
C GLY A 288 -25.13 -6.77 -38.36
N TYR A 289 -25.26 -5.63 -39.03
CA TYR A 289 -25.61 -4.35 -38.41
C TYR A 289 -27.13 -4.19 -38.47
N SER A 290 -27.75 -3.71 -37.41
CA SER A 290 -29.22 -3.62 -37.34
C SER A 290 -29.81 -2.50 -38.19
N ASN A 291 -29.05 -1.45 -38.54
CA ASN A 291 -29.60 -0.31 -39.28
C ASN A 291 -28.55 0.46 -40.10
N PHE A 292 -28.41 0.14 -41.40
CA PHE A 292 -27.66 0.98 -42.35
C PHE A 292 -28.47 2.19 -42.89
N ASN A 293 -29.77 2.27 -42.58
CA ASN A 293 -30.69 3.28 -43.13
C ASN A 293 -31.13 4.34 -42.11
N ALA A 294 -30.38 4.55 -41.02
CA ALA A 294 -30.70 5.60 -40.06
C ALA A 294 -30.43 6.99 -40.69
N GLU A 295 -31.46 7.83 -40.79
CA GLU A 295 -31.30 9.23 -41.15
C GLU A 295 -30.58 9.96 -40.00
N TYR A 296 -29.49 10.66 -40.32
CA TYR A 296 -28.77 11.49 -39.36
C TYR A 296 -29.57 12.75 -39.06
N HIS A 297 -29.65 13.13 -37.79
CA HIS A 297 -30.16 14.43 -37.42
C HIS A 297 -29.26 15.52 -38.03
N PRO A 298 -29.79 16.59 -38.65
CA PRO A 298 -28.98 17.63 -39.32
C PRO A 298 -27.97 18.36 -38.42
N GLN A 299 -28.19 18.29 -37.10
CA GLN A 299 -27.33 18.86 -36.07
C GLN A 299 -26.53 17.80 -35.29
N ALA A 300 -26.40 16.59 -35.83
CA ALA A 300 -25.49 15.57 -35.34
C ALA A 300 -24.07 15.84 -35.89
N TYR A 301 -23.19 16.36 -35.04
CA TYR A 301 -21.82 16.72 -35.41
C TYR A 301 -20.82 15.73 -34.85
N TYR A 302 -20.04 15.10 -35.73
CA TYR A 302 -19.02 14.10 -35.36
C TYR A 302 -17.58 14.55 -35.66
N THR A 303 -17.40 15.87 -35.69
CA THR A 303 -16.10 16.55 -35.75
C THR A 303 -15.93 17.32 -34.46
N SER A 304 -14.73 17.28 -33.89
CA SER A 304 -14.45 17.99 -32.64
C SER A 304 -14.71 19.49 -32.78
N ARG A 305 -15.42 20.07 -31.81
CA ARG A 305 -15.77 21.50 -31.78
C ARG A 305 -15.76 22.05 -30.36
N LEU A 306 -15.61 23.36 -30.25
CA LEU A 306 -15.85 24.07 -28.99
C LEU A 306 -17.36 24.06 -28.70
N LEU A 307 -17.74 23.53 -27.55
CA LEU A 307 -19.10 23.60 -27.02
C LEU A 307 -19.21 24.89 -26.20
N ASP A 308 -19.57 25.97 -26.88
CA ASP A 308 -19.71 27.31 -26.29
C ASP A 308 -21.05 27.47 -25.56
N PHE A 309 -21.24 26.69 -24.49
CA PHE A 309 -22.39 26.85 -23.61
C PHE A 309 -22.30 28.18 -22.84
N THR A 310 -23.40 28.89 -22.74
CA THR A 310 -23.52 30.09 -21.90
C THR A 310 -23.32 29.74 -20.43
N SER A 311 -22.98 30.73 -19.60
CA SER A 311 -22.83 30.53 -18.15
C SER A 311 -24.07 29.94 -17.49
N GLU A 312 -25.27 30.28 -17.97
CA GLU A 312 -26.54 29.72 -17.47
C GLU A 312 -26.67 28.23 -17.80
N GLU A 313 -26.29 27.83 -19.00
CA GLU A 313 -26.33 26.44 -19.46
C GLU A 313 -25.31 25.57 -18.73
N LYS A 314 -24.11 26.12 -18.47
CA LYS A 314 -23.10 25.48 -17.61
C LYS A 314 -23.61 25.28 -16.18
N ASN A 315 -24.32 26.26 -15.62
CA ASN A 315 -24.95 26.11 -14.31
C ASN A 315 -26.00 25.00 -14.28
N LYS A 316 -26.76 24.78 -15.38
CA LYS A 316 -27.71 23.66 -15.49
C LYS A 316 -26.99 22.31 -15.47
N LEU A 317 -25.86 22.18 -16.17
CA LEU A 317 -25.01 20.98 -16.14
C LEU A 317 -24.44 20.73 -14.72
N GLY A 318 -23.93 21.78 -14.07
CA GLY A 318 -23.42 21.71 -12.69
C GLY A 318 -24.51 21.38 -11.65
N LEU A 319 -25.74 21.87 -11.84
CA LEU A 319 -26.87 21.56 -10.95
C LEU A 319 -27.23 20.07 -10.99
N VAL A 320 -27.17 19.42 -12.16
CA VAL A 320 -27.37 17.97 -12.30
C VAL A 320 -26.33 17.22 -11.46
N ALA A 321 -25.06 17.65 -11.49
CA ALA A 321 -23.99 17.05 -10.69
C ALA A 321 -24.27 17.14 -9.19
N LEU A 322 -24.74 18.31 -8.70
CA LEU A 322 -25.09 18.53 -7.30
C LEU A 322 -26.30 17.69 -6.86
N GLN A 323 -27.34 17.61 -7.70
CA GLN A 323 -28.52 16.78 -7.42
C GLN A 323 -28.17 15.30 -7.29
N GLN A 324 -27.31 14.79 -8.17
CA GLN A 324 -26.84 13.40 -8.11
C GLN A 324 -25.99 13.14 -6.85
N LYS A 325 -25.06 14.03 -6.51
CA LYS A 325 -24.26 13.93 -5.28
C LYS A 325 -25.14 13.93 -4.03
N ASN A 326 -26.17 14.77 -3.99
CA ASN A 326 -27.12 14.81 -2.88
C ASN A 326 -27.94 13.51 -2.76
N SER A 327 -28.41 12.97 -3.90
CA SER A 327 -29.11 11.68 -3.91
C SER A 327 -28.23 10.52 -3.45
N GLN A 328 -26.94 10.52 -3.80
CA GLN A 328 -25.99 9.51 -3.34
C GLN A 328 -25.76 9.61 -1.82
N PHE A 329 -25.58 10.84 -1.31
CA PHE A 329 -25.40 11.08 0.12
C PHE A 329 -26.58 10.59 0.97
N GLU A 330 -27.81 10.81 0.49
CA GLU A 330 -29.02 10.27 1.13
C GLU A 330 -29.04 8.72 1.17
N GLN A 331 -28.61 8.05 0.09
CA GLN A 331 -28.51 6.59 0.07
C GLN A 331 -27.46 6.08 1.05
N ASP A 332 -26.31 6.74 1.12
CA ASP A 332 -25.23 6.37 2.05
C ASP A 332 -25.66 6.55 3.51
N ILE A 333 -26.40 7.62 3.83
CA ILE A 333 -27.00 7.82 5.15
C ILE A 333 -27.96 6.68 5.50
N GLN A 334 -28.83 6.26 4.57
CA GLN A 334 -29.77 5.15 4.82
C GLN A 334 -29.03 3.83 5.09
N LYS A 335 -27.95 3.57 4.35
CA LYS A 335 -27.12 2.37 4.55
C LYS A 335 -26.45 2.38 5.92
N LEU A 336 -25.90 3.52 6.34
CA LEU A 336 -25.31 3.68 7.67
C LEU A 336 -26.35 3.48 8.79
N ARG A 337 -27.56 4.02 8.63
CA ARG A 337 -28.67 3.80 9.58
C ARG A 337 -29.01 2.32 9.74
N LEU A 338 -29.03 1.56 8.64
CA LEU A 338 -29.29 0.12 8.67
C LEU A 338 -28.20 -0.62 9.45
N GLN A 339 -26.93 -0.29 9.21
CA GLN A 339 -25.79 -0.89 9.92
C GLN A 339 -25.82 -0.59 11.41
N ILE A 340 -26.14 0.64 11.82
CA ILE A 340 -26.28 1.01 13.25
C ILE A 340 -27.36 0.15 13.92
N LYS A 341 -28.48 -0.10 13.24
CA LYS A 341 -29.56 -0.95 13.77
C LYS A 341 -29.09 -2.39 13.98
N GLU A 342 -28.36 -2.96 13.02
CA GLU A 342 -27.78 -4.31 13.16
C GLU A 342 -26.77 -4.42 14.32
N PHE A 343 -25.97 -3.37 14.54
CA PHE A 343 -25.05 -3.33 15.68
C PHE A 343 -25.80 -3.31 17.02
N ALA A 344 -26.86 -2.51 17.14
CA ALA A 344 -27.68 -2.46 18.36
C ALA A 344 -28.35 -3.81 18.66
N GLU A 345 -28.81 -4.55 17.64
CA GLU A 345 -29.39 -5.89 17.81
C GLU A 345 -28.35 -6.91 18.30
N LYS A 346 -27.12 -6.85 17.77
CA LYS A 346 -26.01 -7.70 18.23
C LYS A 346 -25.59 -7.39 19.65
N GLU A 347 -25.53 -6.11 20.03
CA GLU A 347 -25.21 -5.67 21.39
C GLU A 347 -26.24 -6.23 22.39
N ASN A 348 -27.53 -6.11 22.11
CA ASN A 348 -28.59 -6.68 22.93
C ASN A 348 -28.46 -8.20 23.10
N THR A 349 -28.10 -8.90 22.02
CA THR A 349 -27.89 -10.36 22.05
C THR A 349 -26.69 -10.74 22.91
N LEU A 350 -25.58 -10.00 22.80
CA LEU A 350 -24.39 -10.22 23.62
C LEU A 350 -24.71 -9.98 25.10
N GLN A 351 -25.45 -8.92 25.41
CA GLN A 351 -25.84 -8.59 26.78
C GLN A 351 -26.67 -9.71 27.41
N ALA A 352 -27.63 -10.28 26.68
CA ALA A 352 -28.42 -11.41 27.14
C ALA A 352 -27.57 -12.66 27.41
N GLN A 353 -26.58 -12.95 26.56
CA GLN A 353 -25.65 -14.07 26.76
C GLN A 353 -24.75 -13.85 27.99
N ILE A 354 -24.26 -12.63 28.21
CA ILE A 354 -23.47 -12.29 29.40
C ILE A 354 -24.29 -12.55 30.67
N THR A 355 -25.55 -12.10 30.71
CA THR A 355 -26.44 -12.35 31.85
C THR A 355 -26.69 -13.84 32.08
N PHE A 356 -26.88 -14.62 31.00
CA PHE A 356 -27.04 -16.07 31.10
C PHE A 356 -25.82 -16.74 31.76
N PHE A 357 -24.61 -16.46 31.27
CA PHE A 357 -23.39 -17.06 31.82
C PHE A 357 -23.10 -16.60 33.26
N GLN A 358 -23.46 -15.37 33.62
CA GLN A 358 -23.35 -14.90 35.00
C GLN A 358 -24.25 -15.69 35.95
N ASN A 359 -25.49 -15.97 35.53
CA ASN A 359 -26.42 -16.78 36.32
C ASN A 359 -25.94 -18.24 36.46
N GLU A 360 -25.47 -18.84 35.37
CA GLU A 360 -24.96 -20.21 35.38
C GLU A 360 -23.73 -20.36 36.30
N LYS A 361 -22.81 -19.39 36.26
CA LYS A 361 -21.66 -19.32 37.18
C LYS A 361 -22.09 -19.24 38.65
N GLN A 362 -23.13 -18.46 38.94
CA GLN A 362 -23.65 -18.33 40.31
C GLN A 362 -24.24 -19.66 40.81
N THR A 363 -25.03 -20.34 39.99
CA THR A 363 -25.58 -21.67 40.31
C THR A 363 -24.46 -22.67 40.58
N LEU A 364 -23.43 -22.71 39.73
CA LEU A 364 -22.31 -23.63 39.89
C LEU A 364 -21.55 -23.40 41.21
N THR A 365 -21.39 -22.13 41.58
CA THR A 365 -20.70 -21.73 42.81
C THR A 365 -21.49 -22.18 44.03
N ASN A 366 -22.81 -21.97 44.04
CA ASN A 366 -23.68 -22.41 45.13
C ASN A 366 -23.62 -23.94 45.32
N ASN A 367 -23.71 -24.71 44.23
CA ASN A 367 -23.63 -26.17 44.27
C ASN A 367 -22.28 -26.67 44.82
N LEU A 368 -21.18 -26.02 44.43
CA LEU A 368 -19.85 -26.39 44.91
C LEU A 368 -19.70 -26.09 46.41
N THR A 369 -20.28 -24.98 46.89
CA THR A 369 -20.30 -24.63 48.32
C THR A 369 -21.08 -25.67 49.13
N GLU A 370 -22.24 -26.10 48.67
CA GLU A 370 -23.03 -27.16 49.34
C GLU A 370 -22.28 -28.49 49.41
N GLN A 371 -21.64 -28.92 48.31
CA GLN A 371 -20.81 -30.13 48.31
C GLN A 371 -19.63 -30.04 49.27
N LEU A 372 -19.02 -28.85 49.39
CA LEU A 372 -17.90 -28.64 50.31
C LEU A 372 -18.32 -28.80 51.77
N GLU A 373 -19.50 -28.29 52.14
CA GLU A 373 -20.06 -28.46 53.49
C GLU A 373 -20.45 -29.92 53.77
N GLN A 374 -21.03 -30.63 52.80
CA GLN A 374 -21.32 -32.07 52.94
C GLN A 374 -20.04 -32.89 53.15
N ASN A 375 -18.97 -32.60 52.39
CA ASN A 375 -17.69 -33.28 52.55
C ASN A 375 -17.04 -33.00 53.90
N LYS A 376 -17.15 -31.78 54.43
CA LYS A 376 -16.68 -31.45 55.80
C LYS A 376 -17.42 -32.30 56.84
N LEU A 377 -18.74 -32.40 56.73
CA LEU A 377 -19.55 -33.18 57.66
C LEU A 377 -19.20 -34.68 57.61
N TYR A 378 -19.04 -35.23 56.41
CA TYR A 378 -18.63 -36.62 56.22
C TYR A 378 -17.24 -36.90 56.82
N ASN A 379 -16.27 -36.02 56.59
CA ASN A 379 -14.93 -36.16 57.16
C ASN A 379 -14.95 -36.11 58.70
N GLN A 380 -15.81 -35.27 59.28
CA GLN A 380 -15.97 -35.22 60.73
C GLN A 380 -16.53 -36.55 61.27
N GLN A 381 -17.54 -37.13 60.62
CA GLN A 381 -18.11 -38.43 61.00
C GLN A 381 -17.08 -39.57 60.93
N VAL A 382 -16.25 -39.59 59.88
CA VAL A 382 -15.17 -40.57 59.74
C VAL A 382 -14.15 -40.41 60.87
N GLN A 383 -13.80 -39.17 61.24
CA GLN A 383 -12.86 -38.91 62.33
C GLN A 383 -13.40 -39.38 63.68
N ASP A 384 -14.69 -39.18 63.94
CA ASP A 384 -15.35 -39.64 65.17
C ASP A 384 -15.36 -41.17 65.26
N GLN A 385 -15.60 -41.87 64.14
CA GLN A 385 -15.52 -43.34 64.07
C GLN A 385 -14.10 -43.86 64.32
N ILE A 386 -13.07 -43.22 63.75
CA ILE A 386 -11.66 -43.58 63.99
C ILE A 386 -11.33 -43.45 65.48
N ASN A 387 -11.78 -42.38 66.13
CA ASN A 387 -11.56 -42.16 67.56
C ASN A 387 -12.22 -43.26 68.41
N GLN A 388 -13.42 -43.69 68.04
CA GLN A 388 -14.13 -44.78 68.73
C GLN A 388 -13.41 -46.13 68.59
N LEU A 389 -12.97 -46.48 67.37
CA LEU A 389 -12.19 -47.70 67.12
C LEU A 389 -10.86 -47.72 67.87
N ASN A 390 -10.18 -46.58 67.96
CA ASN A 390 -8.94 -46.47 68.73
C ASN A 390 -9.17 -46.73 70.22
N GLN A 391 -10.30 -46.28 70.78
CA GLN A 391 -10.64 -46.56 72.17
C GLN A 391 -10.90 -48.06 72.40
N GLU A 392 -11.64 -48.71 71.51
CA GLU A 392 -11.88 -50.16 71.58
C GLU A 392 -10.58 -50.97 71.47
N LEU A 393 -9.64 -50.52 70.63
CA LEU A 393 -8.33 -51.16 70.49
C LEU A 393 -7.52 -51.11 71.81
N VAL A 394 -7.55 -49.98 72.51
CA VAL A 394 -6.87 -49.81 73.82
C VAL A 394 -7.48 -50.76 74.87
N ASP A 395 -8.80 -50.86 74.92
CA ASP A 395 -9.51 -51.75 75.85
C ASP A 395 -9.19 -53.22 75.57
N LEU A 396 -9.12 -53.61 74.28
CA LEU A 396 -8.74 -54.96 73.86
C LEU A 396 -7.27 -55.27 74.21
N GLN A 397 -6.36 -54.31 74.05
CA GLN A 397 -4.95 -54.46 74.43
C GLN A 397 -4.80 -54.69 75.94
N GLN A 398 -5.52 -53.95 76.78
CA GLN A 398 -5.53 -54.18 78.24
C GLN A 398 -6.07 -55.57 78.61
N LYS A 399 -7.19 -55.98 78.00
CA LYS A 399 -7.75 -57.33 78.19
C LYS A 399 -6.76 -58.42 77.77
N ASN A 400 -6.04 -58.23 76.67
CA ASN A 400 -5.06 -59.19 76.19
C ASN A 400 -3.86 -59.30 77.16
N SER A 401 -3.34 -58.19 77.69
CA SER A 401 -2.29 -58.23 78.72
C SER A 401 -2.73 -58.96 79.98
N GLN A 402 -4.00 -58.81 80.39
CA GLN A 402 -4.54 -59.51 81.54
C GLN A 402 -4.76 -61.01 81.27
N PHE A 403 -5.18 -61.36 80.04
CA PHE A 403 -5.27 -62.74 79.60
C PHE A 403 -3.89 -63.43 79.58
N GLU A 404 -2.85 -62.75 79.08
CA GLU A 404 -1.47 -63.26 79.08
C GLU A 404 -0.96 -63.52 80.50
N HIS A 405 -1.25 -62.61 81.44
CA HIS A 405 -0.90 -62.79 82.85
C HIS A 405 -1.62 -64.01 83.48
N ASN A 406 -2.92 -64.15 83.22
CA ASN A 406 -3.69 -65.32 83.69
C ASN A 406 -3.18 -66.64 83.08
N ASN A 407 -2.79 -66.63 81.81
CA ASN A 407 -2.25 -67.80 81.11
C ASN A 407 -0.87 -68.20 81.64
N GLN A 408 -0.03 -67.24 82.05
CA GLN A 408 1.23 -67.53 82.75
C GLN A 408 0.98 -68.21 84.10
N ASN A 409 -0.01 -67.76 84.88
CA ASN A 409 -0.39 -68.38 86.16
C ASN A 409 -0.92 -69.81 85.95
N LEU A 410 -1.79 -70.03 84.95
CA LEU A 410 -2.31 -71.36 84.60
C LEU A 410 -1.20 -72.32 84.13
N LYS A 411 -0.20 -71.83 83.39
CA LYS A 411 0.97 -72.64 83.02
C LYS A 411 1.81 -73.06 84.23
N LEU A 412 1.89 -72.21 85.25
CA LEU A 412 2.56 -72.54 86.51
C LEU A 412 1.82 -73.67 87.24
N ASP A 413 0.49 -73.60 87.32
CA ASP A 413 -0.36 -74.64 87.94
C ASP A 413 -0.37 -75.96 87.15
N LEU A 414 -0.41 -75.88 85.82
CA LEU A 414 -0.39 -77.05 84.95
C LEU A 414 0.98 -77.78 85.01
N ALA A 415 2.08 -77.05 85.14
CA ALA A 415 3.41 -77.63 85.36
C ALA A 415 3.51 -78.39 86.71
N VAL A 416 2.73 -77.97 87.72
CA VAL A 416 2.60 -78.66 89.01
C VAL A 416 1.71 -79.92 88.90
N GLN A 417 0.68 -79.92 88.06
CA GLN A 417 -0.23 -81.06 87.86
C GLN A 417 0.29 -82.14 86.89
N ILE A 418 1.04 -81.77 85.84
CA ILE A 418 1.64 -82.71 84.87
C ILE A 418 2.74 -83.57 85.53
N LYS A 419 3.40 -83.07 86.59
CA LYS A 419 4.33 -83.88 87.40
C LYS A 419 3.62 -84.98 88.21
N LYS A 420 2.28 -84.97 88.29
CA LYS A 420 1.46 -85.89 89.10
C LYS A 420 0.61 -86.86 88.27
N SER A 421 0.53 -86.71 86.94
CA SER A 421 -0.41 -87.45 86.09
C SER A 421 0.23 -88.11 84.84
N ALA A 422 1.53 -88.42 84.91
CA ALA A 422 2.23 -89.21 83.89
C ALA A 422 2.01 -90.74 84.07
N GLY A 423 0.75 -91.14 84.21
CA GLY A 423 0.33 -92.53 84.22
C GLY A 423 -1.12 -92.59 83.77
N GLU A 424 -1.39 -93.36 82.71
CA GLU A 424 -2.73 -93.73 82.21
C GLU A 424 -3.40 -92.75 81.22
N GLU A 425 -3.09 -92.83 79.92
CA GLU A 425 -4.15 -92.72 78.88
C GLU A 425 -3.66 -93.15 77.47
N VAL A 426 -3.53 -94.46 77.28
CA VAL A 426 -3.23 -95.09 75.97
C VAL A 426 -4.51 -95.62 75.27
N THR A 427 -5.70 -95.43 75.83
CA THR A 427 -6.85 -96.29 75.45
C THR A 427 -7.91 -95.65 74.54
N LEU A 428 -7.81 -94.38 74.14
CA LEU A 428 -8.89 -93.70 73.39
C LEU A 428 -8.62 -93.38 71.92
N ARG A 429 -7.49 -93.81 71.35
CA ARG A 429 -7.16 -93.53 69.94
C ARG A 429 -7.73 -94.50 68.90
N THR A 430 -8.49 -95.52 69.31
CA THR A 430 -8.87 -96.63 68.42
C THR A 430 -10.28 -96.54 67.81
N GLN A 431 -11.06 -95.47 68.03
CA GLN A 431 -12.47 -95.43 67.58
C GLN A 431 -12.85 -94.36 66.55
N ILE A 432 -11.89 -93.60 65.99
CA ILE A 432 -12.19 -92.44 65.09
C ILE A 432 -11.94 -92.75 63.59
N ILE A 433 -11.67 -94.00 63.21
CA ILE A 433 -11.26 -94.31 61.82
C ILE A 433 -12.42 -94.71 60.89
N ASP A 434 -13.59 -95.13 61.39
CA ASP A 434 -14.59 -95.78 60.52
C ASP A 434 -15.64 -94.85 59.86
N LEU A 435 -15.62 -93.53 60.10
CA LEU A 435 -16.62 -92.60 59.52
C LEU A 435 -16.19 -91.85 58.25
N GLN A 436 -15.02 -92.13 57.69
CA GLN A 436 -14.52 -91.38 56.52
C GLN A 436 -14.77 -92.04 55.15
N LYS A 437 -15.54 -93.14 55.07
CA LYS A 437 -15.67 -93.92 53.82
C LYS A 437 -16.94 -93.68 52.98
N GLU A 438 -17.77 -92.70 53.32
CA GLU A 438 -19.06 -92.46 52.62
C GLU A 438 -19.08 -91.22 51.71
N ILE A 439 -17.92 -90.59 51.45
CA ILE A 439 -17.81 -89.42 50.56
C ILE A 439 -17.00 -89.81 49.31
N TYR A 440 -17.46 -90.82 48.57
CA TYR A 440 -16.83 -91.20 47.28
C TYR A 440 -17.81 -91.32 46.10
N GLU A 441 -19.12 -91.17 46.31
CA GLU A 441 -20.11 -91.37 45.23
C GLU A 441 -20.65 -90.10 44.55
N LYS A 442 -20.04 -88.92 44.75
CA LYS A 442 -20.44 -87.67 44.04
C LYS A 442 -19.32 -86.99 43.26
N GLN A 443 -18.48 -87.75 42.56
CA GLN A 443 -17.48 -87.22 41.62
C GLN A 443 -17.80 -87.56 40.16
N LEU A 444 -18.94 -87.08 39.64
CA LEU A 444 -19.24 -87.14 38.19
C LEU A 444 -19.98 -85.91 37.65
N LEU A 445 -19.62 -84.71 38.12
CA LEU A 445 -20.09 -83.44 37.52
C LEU A 445 -19.02 -82.33 37.46
N SER A 446 -17.73 -82.68 37.59
CA SER A 446 -16.62 -81.72 37.72
C SER A 446 -15.84 -81.47 36.41
N SER A 447 -15.96 -82.34 35.40
CA SER A 447 -15.06 -82.29 34.24
C SER A 447 -15.42 -81.23 33.18
N ASN A 448 -16.69 -80.83 33.06
CA ASN A 448 -17.12 -79.89 31.99
C ASN A 448 -17.10 -78.41 32.41
N LEU A 449 -17.06 -78.11 33.71
CA LEU A 449 -17.03 -76.73 34.21
C LEU A 449 -15.60 -76.16 34.29
N ALA A 450 -14.60 -77.01 34.44
CA ALA A 450 -13.19 -76.61 34.55
C ALA A 450 -12.62 -76.09 33.22
N GLU A 451 -13.05 -76.66 32.09
CA GLU A 451 -12.54 -76.31 30.75
C GLU A 451 -13.10 -74.97 30.25
N GLN A 452 -14.36 -74.65 30.57
CA GLN A 452 -14.96 -73.34 30.28
C GLN A 452 -14.41 -72.21 31.17
N LEU A 453 -14.06 -72.52 32.43
CA LEU A 453 -13.48 -71.52 33.34
C LEU A 453 -12.08 -71.10 32.88
N GLU A 454 -11.30 -72.03 32.32
CA GLU A 454 -9.93 -71.78 31.88
C GLU A 454 -9.89 -70.96 30.56
N GLN A 455 -10.82 -71.20 29.62
CA GLN A 455 -10.95 -70.35 28.42
C GLN A 455 -11.42 -68.91 28.73
N ASN A 456 -12.32 -68.75 29.71
CA ASN A 456 -12.76 -67.42 30.15
C ASN A 456 -11.64 -66.64 30.87
N LYS A 457 -10.78 -67.32 31.64
CA LYS A 457 -9.58 -66.70 32.22
C LYS A 457 -8.61 -66.22 31.14
N LEU A 458 -8.34 -67.04 30.12
CA LEU A 458 -7.41 -66.68 29.04
C LEU A 458 -7.92 -65.48 28.21
N THR A 459 -9.23 -65.41 27.99
CA THR A 459 -9.88 -64.30 27.26
C THR A 459 -9.85 -63.01 28.08
N ASN A 460 -10.13 -63.08 29.38
CA ASN A 460 -10.01 -61.94 30.29
C ASN A 460 -8.57 -61.43 30.42
N GLN A 461 -7.57 -62.32 30.43
CA GLN A 461 -6.16 -61.95 30.42
C GLN A 461 -5.81 -61.13 29.16
N ARG A 462 -6.28 -61.58 28.00
CA ARG A 462 -6.01 -60.94 26.70
C ARG A 462 -6.67 -59.55 26.59
N ILE A 463 -7.87 -59.40 27.12
CA ILE A 463 -8.56 -58.10 27.24
C ILE A 463 -7.79 -57.19 28.20
N GLN A 464 -7.32 -57.71 29.33
CA GLN A 464 -6.53 -56.94 30.30
C GLN A 464 -5.20 -56.45 29.71
N ASP A 465 -4.54 -57.26 28.88
CA ASP A 465 -3.31 -56.87 28.17
C ASP A 465 -3.56 -55.75 27.15
N GLN A 466 -4.68 -55.80 26.41
CA GLN A 466 -5.09 -54.72 25.50
C GLN A 466 -5.41 -53.43 26.25
N ILE A 467 -6.11 -53.51 27.39
CA ILE A 467 -6.38 -52.35 28.26
C ILE A 467 -5.05 -51.75 28.78
N ASN A 468 -4.10 -52.59 29.17
CA ASN A 468 -2.79 -52.14 29.64
C ASN A 468 -1.95 -51.51 28.51
N GLN A 469 -2.11 -51.95 27.26
CA GLN A 469 -1.49 -51.34 26.10
C GLN A 469 -2.08 -49.96 25.80
N LEU A 470 -3.42 -49.83 25.77
CA LEU A 470 -4.11 -48.55 25.58
C LEU A 470 -3.80 -47.56 26.72
N LYS A 471 -3.64 -48.02 27.96
CA LYS A 471 -3.18 -47.19 29.08
C LYS A 471 -1.77 -46.64 28.87
N ARG A 472 -0.86 -47.46 28.32
CA ARG A 472 0.51 -47.01 27.99
C ARG A 472 0.53 -46.00 26.85
N GLU A 473 -0.29 -46.21 25.82
CA GLU A 473 -0.46 -45.24 24.73
C GLU A 473 -1.05 -43.91 25.23
N LYS A 474 -2.03 -43.96 26.13
CA LYS A 474 -2.59 -42.78 26.80
C LYS A 474 -1.52 -41.99 27.55
N ILE A 475 -0.68 -42.65 28.36
CA ILE A 475 0.41 -42.00 29.11
C ILE A 475 1.41 -41.33 28.16
N ASN A 476 1.81 -42.01 27.08
CA ASN A 476 2.74 -41.47 26.08
C ASN A 476 2.16 -40.24 25.35
N LEU A 477 0.87 -40.27 25.01
CA LEU A 477 0.17 -39.09 24.46
C LEU A 477 0.12 -37.93 25.48
N GLN A 478 -0.10 -38.24 26.76
CA GLN A 478 -0.12 -37.24 27.82
C GLN A 478 1.25 -36.59 28.01
N GLU A 479 2.35 -37.35 27.96
CA GLU A 479 3.72 -36.82 28.00
C GLU A 479 4.04 -35.92 26.80
N LYS A 480 3.56 -36.28 25.59
CA LYS A 480 3.69 -35.41 24.40
C LYS A 480 2.90 -34.11 24.56
N LEU A 481 1.72 -34.17 25.16
CA LEU A 481 0.87 -33.02 25.40
C LEU A 481 1.52 -32.06 26.41
N THR A 482 2.04 -32.57 27.52
CA THR A 482 2.83 -31.80 28.49
C THR A 482 4.05 -31.14 27.82
N LYS A 483 4.74 -31.84 26.92
CA LYS A 483 5.89 -31.28 26.19
C LYS A 483 5.51 -30.14 25.23
N ILE A 484 4.35 -30.24 24.58
CA ILE A 484 3.80 -29.17 23.74
C ILE A 484 3.42 -27.97 24.60
N GLU A 485 2.78 -28.18 25.75
CA GLU A 485 2.43 -27.12 26.70
C GLU A 485 3.68 -26.36 27.20
N THR A 486 4.76 -27.08 27.53
CA THR A 486 6.04 -26.46 27.91
C THR A 486 6.62 -25.61 26.78
N ASN A 487 6.62 -26.10 25.53
CA ASN A 487 7.11 -25.36 24.38
C ASN A 487 6.26 -24.10 24.09
N ILE A 488 4.95 -24.18 24.26
CA ILE A 488 4.05 -23.01 24.12
C ILE A 488 4.38 -21.96 25.17
N GLN A 489 4.67 -22.38 26.40
CA GLN A 489 5.00 -21.47 27.49
C GLN A 489 6.38 -20.81 27.29
N GLU A 490 7.35 -21.55 26.76
CA GLU A 490 8.67 -21.03 26.39
C GLU A 490 8.57 -19.99 25.25
N LEU A 491 7.76 -20.25 24.23
CA LEU A 491 7.48 -19.28 23.14
C LEU A 491 6.79 -18.01 23.64
N LYS A 492 5.86 -18.12 24.60
CA LYS A 492 5.23 -16.95 25.25
C LYS A 492 6.25 -16.12 26.01
N SER A 493 7.13 -16.76 26.77
CA SER A 493 8.19 -16.05 27.52
C SER A 493 9.18 -15.35 26.58
N GLN A 494 9.54 -15.96 25.45
CA GLN A 494 10.35 -15.32 24.42
C GLN A 494 9.64 -14.11 23.79
N GLN A 495 8.33 -14.20 23.56
CA GLN A 495 7.53 -13.11 23.04
C GLN A 495 7.45 -11.91 24.01
N GLU A 496 7.27 -12.17 25.30
CA GLU A 496 7.28 -11.13 26.34
C GLU A 496 8.64 -10.43 26.42
N SER A 497 9.74 -11.20 26.38
CA SER A 497 11.10 -10.62 26.36
C SER A 497 11.36 -9.71 25.15
N LEU A 498 10.84 -10.08 23.97
CA LEU A 498 10.93 -9.26 22.75
C LEU A 498 10.12 -7.96 22.84
N ILE A 499 8.97 -7.99 23.54
CA ILE A 499 8.14 -6.80 23.79
C ILE A 499 8.88 -5.84 24.71
N GLU A 500 9.43 -6.32 25.83
CA GLU A 500 10.20 -5.50 26.77
C GLU A 500 11.42 -4.85 26.09
N GLN A 501 12.15 -5.59 25.25
CA GLN A 501 13.26 -5.04 24.47
C GLN A 501 12.81 -3.93 23.52
N LYS A 502 11.65 -4.08 22.88
CA LYS A 502 11.10 -3.09 21.96
C LYS A 502 10.66 -1.82 22.68
N GLU A 503 9.98 -1.95 23.82
CA GLU A 503 9.56 -0.82 24.66
C GLU A 503 10.78 -0.03 25.17
N SER A 504 11.82 -0.71 25.64
CA SER A 504 13.07 -0.06 26.06
C SER A 504 13.76 0.74 24.95
N LEU A 505 13.77 0.22 23.70
CA LEU A 505 14.35 0.93 22.56
C LEU A 505 13.52 2.15 22.14
N ILE A 506 12.19 2.10 22.32
CA ILE A 506 11.29 3.23 22.04
C ILE A 506 11.55 4.36 23.04
N GLU A 507 11.62 4.05 24.34
CA GLU A 507 11.92 5.05 25.38
C GLU A 507 13.29 5.73 25.15
N GLN A 508 14.32 4.95 24.79
CA GLN A 508 15.63 5.50 24.45
C GLN A 508 15.59 6.47 23.26
N LYS A 509 14.77 6.16 22.25
CA LYS A 509 14.59 6.99 21.07
C LYS A 509 13.86 8.29 21.41
N GLU A 510 12.78 8.23 22.18
CA GLU A 510 12.00 9.41 22.58
C GLU A 510 12.85 10.38 23.41
N SER A 511 13.65 9.85 24.34
CA SER A 511 14.60 10.67 25.11
C SER A 511 15.66 11.37 24.24
N LEU A 512 16.13 10.73 23.17
CA LEU A 512 17.09 11.33 22.24
C LEU A 512 16.46 12.42 21.36
N ILE A 513 15.19 12.28 20.99
CA ILE A 513 14.43 13.29 20.23
C ILE A 513 14.28 14.56 21.08
N GLU A 514 13.87 14.41 22.33
CA GLU A 514 13.72 15.55 23.25
C GLU A 514 15.06 16.29 23.46
N GLN A 515 16.16 15.55 23.61
CA GLN A 515 17.50 16.15 23.70
C GLN A 515 17.90 16.88 22.41
N LYS A 516 17.53 16.35 21.24
CA LYS A 516 17.81 16.98 19.94
C LYS A 516 17.08 18.32 19.81
N GLU A 517 15.79 18.38 20.15
CA GLU A 517 15.00 19.61 20.13
C GLU A 517 15.63 20.71 21.03
N GLN A 518 16.08 20.33 22.23
CA GLN A 518 16.77 21.26 23.13
C GLN A 518 18.08 21.81 22.53
N PHE A 519 18.82 21.00 21.76
CA PHE A 519 20.04 21.46 21.10
C PHE A 519 19.75 22.35 19.89
N GLU A 520 18.66 22.11 19.15
CA GLU A 520 18.23 22.97 18.03
C GLU A 520 17.83 24.37 18.51
N ILE A 521 17.11 24.46 19.64
CA ILE A 521 16.77 25.74 20.28
C ILE A 521 18.04 26.52 20.65
N LYS A 522 19.01 25.85 21.31
CA LYS A 522 20.30 26.47 21.67
C LYS A 522 21.09 26.92 20.44
N LEU A 523 21.03 26.16 19.35
CA LEU A 523 21.69 26.51 18.09
C LEU A 523 21.08 27.77 17.47
N GLY A 524 19.75 27.88 17.48
CA GLY A 524 19.03 29.08 17.03
C GLY A 524 19.44 30.32 17.82
N GLN A 525 19.41 30.24 19.16
CA GLN A 525 19.85 31.33 20.04
C GLN A 525 21.30 31.75 19.78
N SER A 526 22.20 30.79 19.57
CA SER A 526 23.60 31.07 19.27
C SER A 526 23.79 31.75 17.90
N GLN A 527 22.94 31.42 16.93
CA GLN A 527 22.92 32.07 15.62
C GLN A 527 22.46 33.53 15.71
N ASP A 528 21.39 33.81 16.46
CA ASP A 528 20.91 35.17 16.70
C ASP A 528 21.95 36.02 17.45
N ASN A 529 22.64 35.43 18.43
CA ASN A 529 23.74 36.08 19.14
C ASN A 529 24.89 36.44 18.19
N CYS A 530 25.30 35.52 17.31
CA CYS A 530 26.34 35.79 16.32
C CYS A 530 25.97 36.95 15.39
N GLU A 531 24.71 37.00 14.92
CA GLU A 531 24.23 38.07 14.04
C GLU A 531 24.19 39.42 14.74
N ARG A 532 23.67 39.46 15.98
CA ARG A 532 23.65 40.68 16.81
C ARG A 532 25.07 41.23 17.04
N ILE A 533 26.01 40.37 17.42
CA ILE A 533 27.41 40.79 17.69
C ILE A 533 28.08 41.31 16.41
N GLU A 534 27.85 40.69 15.24
CA GLU A 534 28.39 41.18 13.96
C GLU A 534 27.76 42.52 13.53
N GLN A 535 26.47 42.74 13.78
CA GLN A 535 25.79 44.01 13.53
C GLN A 535 26.37 45.13 14.41
N GLU A 536 26.43 44.93 15.73
CA GLU A 536 26.96 45.90 16.69
C GLU A 536 28.42 46.26 16.38
N LYS A 537 29.23 45.26 16.05
CA LYS A 537 30.62 45.44 15.62
C LYS A 537 30.72 46.25 14.31
N THR A 538 29.80 46.06 13.38
CA THR A 538 29.77 46.81 12.11
C THR A 538 29.42 48.28 12.36
N GLU A 539 28.44 48.54 13.23
CA GLU A 539 28.07 49.90 13.65
C GLU A 539 29.24 50.62 14.33
N LEU A 540 29.89 49.98 15.30
CA LEU A 540 31.05 50.56 15.99
C LEU A 540 32.22 50.84 15.03
N ARG A 541 32.44 50.01 14.01
CA ARG A 541 33.45 50.25 12.96
C ARG A 541 33.11 51.43 12.07
N ASN A 542 31.84 51.60 11.71
CA ASN A 542 31.37 52.75 10.94
C ASN A 542 31.57 54.06 11.71
N ILE A 543 31.22 54.05 13.01
CA ILE A 543 31.46 55.19 13.92
C ILE A 543 32.95 55.50 14.02
N LEU A 544 33.80 54.47 14.17
CA LEU A 544 35.25 54.64 14.24
C LEU A 544 35.83 55.28 12.96
N GLY A 545 35.31 54.90 11.78
CA GLY A 545 35.72 55.43 10.48
C GLY A 545 35.34 56.89 10.23
N GLY A 546 34.27 57.39 10.87
CA GLY A 546 33.79 58.77 10.72
C GLY A 546 34.51 59.82 11.58
N LEU A 547 35.41 59.42 12.50
CA LEU A 547 36.07 60.35 13.43
C LEU A 547 37.34 60.99 12.84
N SER A 548 37.44 62.33 12.88
CA SER A 548 38.62 63.12 12.41
C SER A 548 39.88 62.93 13.28
N ALA A 549 41.07 63.19 12.71
CA ALA A 549 42.37 63.00 13.37
C ALA A 549 42.81 64.16 14.29
N ASP A 550 42.29 65.37 14.10
CA ASP A 550 42.88 66.61 14.64
C ASP A 550 42.41 67.04 16.05
N GLN A 551 41.76 66.17 16.83
CA GLN A 551 41.27 66.53 18.17
C GLN A 551 41.66 65.49 19.23
N LYS A 552 42.29 65.96 20.32
CA LYS A 552 42.76 65.13 21.47
C LYS A 552 41.65 64.28 22.11
N PHE A 553 40.41 64.78 22.09
CA PHE A 553 39.21 64.04 22.54
C PHE A 553 38.89 62.83 21.65
N ASN A 554 39.00 62.98 20.32
CA ASN A 554 38.72 61.92 19.35
C ASN A 554 39.74 60.78 19.44
N ALA A 555 40.99 61.05 19.81
CA ALA A 555 42.00 60.01 20.03
C ALA A 555 41.62 59.06 21.19
N LYS A 556 41.13 59.60 22.32
CA LYS A 556 40.70 58.81 23.48
C LYS A 556 39.43 57.99 23.17
N LEU A 557 38.49 58.57 22.42
CA LEU A 557 37.27 57.89 21.98
C LEU A 557 37.57 56.76 20.98
N LYS A 558 38.45 56.99 20.00
CA LYS A 558 38.92 55.96 19.05
C LYS A 558 39.56 54.78 19.77
N ALA A 559 40.41 55.04 20.77
CA ALA A 559 41.03 53.98 21.57
C ALA A 559 40.00 53.16 22.37
N LYS A 560 38.96 53.79 22.91
CA LYS A 560 37.87 53.10 23.62
C LYS A 560 37.02 52.23 22.68
N LEU A 561 36.60 52.79 21.54
CA LEU A 561 35.86 52.06 20.49
C LEU A 561 36.63 50.85 19.96
N LYS A 562 37.95 50.99 19.75
CA LYS A 562 38.80 49.89 19.27
C LYS A 562 38.93 48.75 20.30
N ARG A 563 38.91 49.06 21.61
CA ARG A 563 38.85 48.04 22.67
C ARG A 563 37.51 47.31 22.68
N GLU A 564 36.39 48.04 22.51
CA GLU A 564 35.07 47.43 22.49
C GLU A 564 34.87 46.52 21.27
N ILE A 565 35.33 46.95 20.08
CA ILE A 565 35.32 46.13 18.86
C ILE A 565 36.15 44.85 19.07
N ASN A 566 37.33 44.94 19.69
CA ASN A 566 38.15 43.76 19.99
C ASN A 566 37.48 42.81 20.99
N LYS A 567 36.71 43.35 21.95
CA LYS A 567 35.95 42.54 22.92
C LYS A 567 34.81 41.78 22.22
N LEU A 568 34.02 42.47 21.39
CA LEU A 568 32.98 41.84 20.56
C LEU A 568 33.58 40.82 19.58
N GLU A 569 34.79 41.05 19.07
CA GLU A 569 35.50 40.05 18.24
C GLU A 569 35.85 38.76 18.99
N GLN A 570 36.19 38.86 20.29
CA GLN A 570 36.42 37.68 21.12
C GLN A 570 35.12 36.96 21.46
N GLU A 571 34.07 37.70 21.82
CA GLU A 571 32.74 37.13 22.12
C GLU A 571 32.17 36.39 20.89
N LEU A 572 32.28 37.00 19.71
CA LEU A 572 31.90 36.39 18.44
C LEU A 572 32.68 35.09 18.14
N LYS A 573 33.96 35.04 18.50
CA LYS A 573 34.79 33.83 18.31
C LYS A 573 34.32 32.72 19.24
N TYR A 574 33.98 33.04 20.48
CA TYR A 574 33.46 32.10 21.46
C TYR A 574 32.08 31.56 21.03
N GLU A 575 31.20 32.43 20.57
CA GLU A 575 29.85 32.06 20.10
C GLU A 575 29.92 31.15 18.85
N LYS A 576 30.85 31.44 17.92
CA LYS A 576 31.12 30.56 16.77
C LYS A 576 31.63 29.18 17.19
N GLN A 577 32.43 29.07 18.24
CA GLN A 577 32.86 27.78 18.79
C GLN A 577 31.71 27.00 19.42
N ILE A 578 30.83 27.66 20.18
CA ILE A 578 29.62 27.04 20.73
C ILE A 578 28.75 26.48 19.59
N LYS A 579 28.56 27.26 18.53
CA LYS A 579 27.81 26.84 17.34
C LYS A 579 28.39 25.58 16.70
N GLU A 580 29.71 25.52 16.50
CA GLU A 580 30.37 24.32 15.95
C GLU A 580 30.18 23.09 16.82
N GLN A 581 30.27 23.23 18.15
CA GLN A 581 30.04 22.14 19.09
C GLN A 581 28.57 21.65 19.09
N LEU A 582 27.61 22.57 19.01
CA LEU A 582 26.18 22.23 18.93
C LEU A 582 25.84 21.49 17.63
N VAL A 583 26.43 21.90 16.49
CA VAL A 583 26.25 21.21 15.20
C VAL A 583 26.81 19.78 15.26
N GLN A 584 27.97 19.58 15.86
CA GLN A 584 28.55 18.25 16.04
C GLN A 584 27.68 17.38 16.97
N ALA A 585 27.19 17.94 18.08
CA ALA A 585 26.32 17.23 19.01
C ALA A 585 25.00 16.80 18.35
N LEU A 586 24.38 17.67 17.56
CA LEU A 586 23.17 17.37 16.79
C LEU A 586 23.40 16.23 15.80
N GLN A 587 24.52 16.24 15.07
CA GLN A 587 24.85 15.17 14.14
C GLN A 587 25.00 13.81 14.85
N ILE A 588 25.68 13.77 16.01
CA ILE A 588 25.85 12.54 16.80
C ILE A 588 24.50 12.00 17.29
N LYS A 589 23.59 12.88 17.73
CA LYS A 589 22.26 12.49 18.19
C LYS A 589 21.40 11.96 17.03
N GLU A 590 21.47 12.60 15.88
CA GLU A 590 20.80 12.15 14.66
C GLU A 590 21.29 10.76 14.22
N ASP A 591 22.60 10.56 14.20
CA ASP A 591 23.19 9.26 13.84
C ASP A 591 22.77 8.15 14.82
N LYS A 592 22.62 8.47 16.10
CA LYS A 592 22.15 7.52 17.12
C LYS A 592 20.67 7.19 17.00
N ILE A 593 19.83 8.18 16.68
CA ILE A 593 18.40 7.97 16.38
C ILE A 593 18.28 7.03 15.18
N ASN A 594 19.05 7.27 14.11
CA ASN A 594 19.07 6.42 12.92
C ASN A 594 19.54 4.98 13.22
N GLU A 595 20.51 4.80 14.13
CA GLU A 595 20.96 3.47 14.56
C GLU A 595 19.85 2.71 15.32
N LEU A 596 19.18 3.37 16.27
CA LEU A 596 18.07 2.77 17.03
C LEU A 596 16.89 2.43 16.13
N GLU A 597 16.62 3.29 15.15
CA GLU A 597 15.58 3.06 14.16
C GLU A 597 15.82 1.80 13.32
N LYS A 598 17.07 1.55 12.91
CA LYS A 598 17.47 0.32 12.21
C LYS A 598 17.33 -0.93 13.10
N LYS A 599 17.68 -0.84 14.39
CA LYS A 599 17.51 -1.95 15.34
C LYS A 599 16.04 -2.33 15.52
N LEU A 600 15.15 -1.34 15.65
CA LEU A 600 13.70 -1.55 15.71
C LEU A 600 13.16 -2.21 14.44
N ILE A 601 13.68 -1.84 13.26
CA ILE A 601 13.30 -2.46 11.97
C ILE A 601 13.70 -3.93 11.93
N ASN A 602 14.93 -4.25 12.33
CA ASN A 602 15.41 -5.63 12.33
C ASN A 602 14.60 -6.52 13.29
N LEU A 603 14.28 -6.04 14.49
CA LEU A 603 13.42 -6.74 15.45
C LEU A 603 12.02 -7.02 14.89
N ASP A 604 11.41 -6.04 14.21
CA ASP A 604 10.10 -6.22 13.57
C ASP A 604 10.17 -7.22 12.41
N ASN A 605 11.27 -7.24 11.65
CA ASN A 605 11.48 -8.19 10.55
C ASN A 605 11.70 -9.63 11.05
N GLU A 606 12.45 -9.81 12.13
CA GLU A 606 12.64 -11.12 12.78
C GLU A 606 11.29 -11.66 13.30
N ARG A 607 10.50 -10.83 13.97
CA ARG A 607 9.16 -11.22 14.43
C ARG A 607 8.25 -11.63 13.26
N ILE A 608 8.24 -10.86 12.17
CA ILE A 608 7.42 -11.16 10.99
C ILE A 608 7.86 -12.46 10.30
N ASN A 609 9.17 -12.71 10.20
CA ASN A 609 9.68 -13.95 9.62
C ASN A 609 9.28 -15.17 10.47
N THR A 610 9.33 -15.06 11.79
CA THR A 610 8.86 -16.09 12.72
C THR A 610 7.36 -16.35 12.56
N LEU A 611 6.54 -15.30 12.46
CA LEU A 611 5.10 -15.41 12.21
C LEU A 611 4.80 -16.06 10.84
N LYS A 612 5.55 -15.69 9.79
CA LYS A 612 5.44 -16.30 8.46
C LYS A 612 5.81 -17.79 8.47
N ASN A 613 6.86 -18.17 9.19
CA ASN A 613 7.27 -19.57 9.34
C ASN A 613 6.18 -20.39 10.06
N LYS A 614 5.63 -19.86 11.16
CA LYS A 614 4.52 -20.49 11.89
C LYS A 614 3.26 -20.64 11.02
N ARG A 615 2.94 -19.64 10.19
CA ARG A 615 1.86 -19.73 9.18
C ARG A 615 2.08 -20.89 8.20
N ASN A 616 3.31 -21.07 7.72
CA ASN A 616 3.64 -22.13 6.77
C ASN A 616 3.56 -23.53 7.41
N GLU A 617 4.01 -23.68 8.65
CA GLU A 617 3.87 -24.94 9.40
C GLU A 617 2.40 -25.30 9.64
N LEU A 618 1.58 -24.33 10.07
CA LEU A 618 0.13 -24.53 10.26
C LEU A 618 -0.57 -24.92 8.95
N LYS A 619 -0.20 -24.30 7.82
CA LYS A 619 -0.69 -24.71 6.48
C LYS A 619 -0.32 -26.15 6.12
N LYS A 620 0.88 -26.60 6.50
CA LYS A 620 1.33 -27.97 6.26
C LYS A 620 0.56 -28.97 7.11
N ILE A 621 0.40 -28.71 8.40
CA ILE A 621 -0.39 -29.54 9.34
C ILE A 621 -1.85 -29.63 8.86
N LYS A 622 -2.44 -28.51 8.44
CA LYS A 622 -3.80 -28.49 7.89
C LYS A 622 -3.93 -29.36 6.63
N LYS A 623 -2.93 -29.32 5.74
CA LYS A 623 -2.91 -30.16 4.53
C LYS A 623 -2.78 -31.65 4.87
N GLU A 624 -1.97 -32.01 5.85
CA GLU A 624 -1.84 -33.39 6.36
C GLU A 624 -3.15 -33.88 7.00
N LEU A 625 -3.84 -33.03 7.78
CA LEU A 625 -5.16 -33.34 8.35
C LEU A 625 -6.23 -33.55 7.25
N ILE A 626 -6.22 -32.72 6.19
CA ILE A 626 -7.13 -32.90 5.04
C ILE A 626 -6.88 -34.25 4.34
N ASN A 627 -5.61 -34.64 4.18
CA ASN A 627 -5.27 -35.92 3.56
C ASN A 627 -5.73 -37.11 4.41
N LYS A 628 -5.58 -37.06 5.74
CA LYS A 628 -6.06 -38.10 6.66
C LYS A 628 -7.58 -38.25 6.66
N LEU A 629 -8.30 -37.13 6.64
CA LEU A 629 -9.76 -37.11 6.51
C LEU A 629 -10.22 -37.70 5.15
N SER A 630 -9.45 -37.46 4.09
CA SER A 630 -9.74 -37.97 2.75
C SER A 630 -9.45 -39.47 2.59
N SER A 631 -8.61 -40.07 3.45
CA SER A 631 -8.30 -41.51 3.44
C SER A 631 -9.28 -42.38 4.25
N GLY A 632 -10.34 -41.80 4.84
CA GLY A 632 -11.40 -42.54 5.53
C GLY A 632 -11.12 -42.86 7.01
N GLU A 633 -10.09 -42.27 7.63
CA GLU A 633 -9.88 -42.30 9.08
C GLU A 633 -10.82 -41.30 9.77
N ASP A 634 -12.11 -41.63 9.84
CA ASP A 634 -13.12 -40.70 10.36
C ASP A 634 -13.13 -40.68 11.90
N THR A 635 -12.31 -39.80 12.48
CA THR A 635 -12.35 -39.49 13.92
C THR A 635 -12.85 -38.06 14.11
N LYS A 636 -13.89 -37.90 14.95
CA LYS A 636 -14.40 -36.58 15.41
C LYS A 636 -13.29 -35.65 15.92
N GLU A 637 -12.19 -36.20 16.41
CA GLU A 637 -10.99 -35.50 16.87
C GLU A 637 -10.29 -34.73 15.73
N ALA A 638 -10.06 -35.38 14.58
CA ALA A 638 -9.35 -34.78 13.44
C ALA A 638 -10.11 -33.58 12.84
N HIS A 639 -11.45 -33.64 12.83
CA HIS A 639 -12.30 -32.52 12.43
C HIS A 639 -12.19 -31.33 13.39
N LYS A 640 -12.22 -31.57 14.71
CA LYS A 640 -12.02 -30.52 15.73
C LYS A 640 -10.62 -29.91 15.65
N GLU A 641 -9.60 -30.74 15.45
CA GLU A 641 -8.22 -30.28 15.33
C GLU A 641 -8.03 -29.41 14.08
N ARG A 642 -8.64 -29.78 12.95
CA ARG A 642 -8.64 -28.96 11.73
C ARG A 642 -9.28 -27.58 11.97
N GLU A 643 -10.44 -27.52 12.60
CA GLU A 643 -11.12 -26.25 12.91
C GLU A 643 -10.33 -25.38 13.89
N ALA A 644 -9.67 -25.99 14.88
CA ALA A 644 -8.80 -25.27 15.80
C ALA A 644 -7.58 -24.66 15.06
N LYS A 645 -6.97 -25.41 14.14
CA LYS A 645 -5.85 -24.93 13.32
C LYS A 645 -6.26 -23.88 12.27
N GLU A 646 -7.50 -23.92 11.78
CA GLU A 646 -8.09 -22.87 10.94
C GLU A 646 -8.22 -21.55 11.72
N LYS A 647 -8.77 -21.60 12.94
CA LYS A 647 -8.89 -20.42 13.81
C LYS A 647 -7.53 -19.81 14.18
N GLU A 648 -6.55 -20.65 14.49
CA GLU A 648 -5.17 -20.21 14.77
C GLU A 648 -4.55 -19.52 13.53
N LEU A 649 -4.87 -20.00 12.32
CA LEU A 649 -4.42 -19.36 11.06
C LEU A 649 -5.08 -17.99 10.85
N ASP A 650 -6.38 -17.88 11.10
CA ASP A 650 -7.16 -16.63 10.93
C ASP A 650 -6.71 -15.54 11.92
N GLU A 651 -6.40 -15.91 13.17
CA GLU A 651 -5.85 -14.99 14.16
C GLU A 651 -4.45 -14.50 13.77
N LEU A 652 -3.61 -15.39 13.27
CA LEU A 652 -2.26 -15.07 12.82
C LEU A 652 -2.27 -14.18 11.56
N GLU A 653 -3.25 -14.36 10.68
CA GLU A 653 -3.49 -13.46 9.53
C GLU A 653 -3.97 -12.07 9.97
N LYS A 654 -4.82 -11.97 11.00
CA LYS A 654 -5.21 -10.68 11.60
C LYS A 654 -4.06 -9.99 12.34
N GLU A 655 -3.16 -10.73 12.97
CA GLU A 655 -1.99 -10.14 13.64
C GLU A 655 -0.98 -9.58 12.63
N LEU A 656 -0.75 -10.32 11.53
CA LEU A 656 0.02 -9.83 10.40
C LEU A 656 -0.59 -8.54 9.82
N SER A 657 -1.92 -8.43 9.70
CA SER A 657 -2.58 -7.22 9.18
C SER A 657 -2.52 -6.02 10.13
N ARG A 658 -2.48 -6.23 11.45
CA ARG A 658 -2.36 -5.13 12.45
C ARG A 658 -0.95 -4.54 12.51
N THR A 659 0.07 -5.35 12.25
CA THR A 659 1.48 -4.92 12.27
C THR A 659 1.78 -3.91 11.15
N ASP A 660 1.01 -3.96 10.05
CA ASP A 660 1.08 -2.98 8.97
C ASP A 660 0.61 -1.57 9.37
N ALA A 661 -0.34 -1.42 10.31
CA ALA A 661 -0.88 -0.10 10.69
C ALA A 661 0.14 0.78 11.44
N ASN A 662 0.94 0.19 12.34
CA ASN A 662 2.01 0.92 13.04
C ASN A 662 3.17 1.29 12.09
N ARG A 663 3.44 0.48 11.06
CA ARG A 663 4.40 0.81 9.99
C ARG A 663 3.93 2.01 9.17
N LYS A 664 2.63 2.10 8.85
CA LYS A 664 2.03 3.27 8.17
C LYS A 664 2.22 4.57 8.95
N LYS A 665 1.99 4.56 10.27
CA LYS A 665 2.18 5.75 11.14
C LYS A 665 3.65 6.21 11.19
N ARG A 666 4.60 5.28 11.26
CA ARG A 666 6.03 5.60 11.25
C ARG A 666 6.50 6.14 9.89
N PHE A 667 5.99 5.56 8.81
CA PHE A 667 6.24 6.01 7.45
C PHE A 667 5.76 7.45 7.23
N HIS A 668 4.60 7.79 7.78
CA HIS A 668 4.04 9.14 7.75
C HIS A 668 4.92 10.18 8.46
N ASN A 669 5.46 9.86 9.64
CA ASN A 669 6.36 10.76 10.36
C ASN A 669 7.66 11.06 9.60
N GLU A 670 8.24 10.07 8.93
CA GLU A 670 9.46 10.26 8.12
C GLU A 670 9.21 11.08 6.85
N VAL A 671 8.02 10.93 6.26
CA VAL A 671 7.56 11.78 5.15
C VAL A 671 7.43 13.23 5.61
N ASN A 672 6.85 13.48 6.79
CA ASN A 672 6.72 14.82 7.34
C ASN A 672 8.09 15.49 7.58
N LYS A 673 9.06 14.76 8.14
CA LYS A 673 10.46 15.26 8.31
C LYS A 673 11.12 15.62 6.98
N PHE A 674 10.91 14.82 5.93
CA PHE A 674 11.43 15.13 4.60
C PHE A 674 10.77 16.39 4.03
N MET A 675 9.46 16.55 4.20
CA MET A 675 8.70 17.73 3.75
C MET A 675 9.09 19.02 4.48
N GLU A 676 9.49 18.91 5.74
CA GLU A 676 10.10 20.01 6.50
C GLU A 676 11.49 20.36 5.93
N SER A 677 12.35 19.37 5.74
CA SER A 677 13.69 19.56 5.16
C SER A 677 13.65 20.18 3.76
N LYS A 678 12.68 19.78 2.93
CA LYS A 678 12.43 20.35 1.59
C LYS A 678 11.97 21.81 1.67
N SER A 679 11.13 22.13 2.65
CA SER A 679 10.68 23.51 2.92
C SER A 679 11.83 24.42 3.34
N ASP A 680 12.66 23.98 4.29
CA ASP A 680 13.81 24.75 4.80
C ASP A 680 14.85 25.01 3.71
N PHE A 681 15.06 24.03 2.84
CA PHE A 681 15.93 24.17 1.68
C PHE A 681 15.41 25.22 0.68
N LEU A 682 14.11 25.26 0.41
CA LEU A 682 13.52 26.26 -0.50
C LEU A 682 13.64 27.67 0.06
N THR A 683 13.46 27.87 1.36
CA THR A 683 13.71 29.15 2.05
C THR A 683 15.18 29.54 1.93
N SER A 684 16.09 28.61 2.19
CA SER A 684 17.54 28.83 2.06
C SER A 684 17.96 29.18 0.62
N ARG A 685 17.30 28.57 -0.37
CA ARG A 685 17.52 28.86 -1.81
C ARG A 685 17.08 30.27 -2.18
N GLU A 686 15.92 30.71 -1.70
CA GLU A 686 15.42 32.07 -1.92
C GLU A 686 16.36 33.13 -1.31
N GLU A 687 16.80 32.90 -0.08
CA GLU A 687 17.79 33.76 0.55
C GLU A 687 19.11 33.81 -0.22
N ALA A 688 19.58 32.67 -0.72
CA ALA A 688 20.80 32.59 -1.52
C ALA A 688 20.65 33.41 -2.81
N ILE A 689 19.52 33.30 -3.51
CA ILE A 689 19.24 34.10 -4.72
C ILE A 689 19.32 35.59 -4.43
N ASN A 690 18.68 36.04 -3.34
CA ASN A 690 18.67 37.46 -2.95
C ASN A 690 20.08 37.97 -2.58
N LYS A 691 20.82 37.20 -1.77
CA LYS A 691 22.19 37.54 -1.34
C LYS A 691 23.18 37.55 -2.52
N LEU A 692 23.10 36.56 -3.43
CA LEU A 692 23.94 36.49 -4.62
C LEU A 692 23.62 37.61 -5.63
N GLN A 693 22.33 37.96 -5.80
CA GLN A 693 21.91 39.09 -6.65
C GLN A 693 22.45 40.43 -6.13
N ASN A 694 22.42 40.63 -4.81
CA ASN A 694 23.01 41.82 -4.18
C ASN A 694 24.53 41.89 -4.40
N CYS A 695 25.24 40.76 -4.26
CA CYS A 695 26.68 40.68 -4.54
C CYS A 695 26.98 41.03 -6.00
N TYR A 696 26.23 40.49 -6.96
CA TYR A 696 26.38 40.77 -8.39
C TYR A 696 26.16 42.26 -8.72
N ASN A 697 25.11 42.87 -8.17
CA ASN A 697 24.79 44.28 -8.42
C ASN A 697 25.90 45.22 -7.91
N HIS A 698 26.48 44.94 -6.74
CA HIS A 698 27.57 45.75 -6.17
C HIS A 698 28.90 45.59 -6.90
N LEU A 699 29.22 44.39 -7.39
CA LEU A 699 30.41 44.14 -8.20
C LEU A 699 30.33 44.79 -9.59
N LYS A 700 29.11 45.02 -10.11
CA LYS A 700 28.87 45.72 -11.37
C LYS A 700 28.97 47.25 -11.24
N SER A 701 28.78 47.81 -10.05
CA SER A 701 28.64 49.26 -9.83
C SER A 701 29.89 49.97 -9.29
N TYR A 702 30.91 49.26 -8.76
CA TYR A 702 32.09 49.88 -8.16
C TYR A 702 33.40 49.26 -8.66
N ALA A 703 34.24 50.10 -9.28
CA ALA A 703 35.63 49.76 -9.56
C ALA A 703 36.48 49.97 -8.29
N THR A 704 37.13 48.89 -7.85
CA THR A 704 38.49 48.85 -7.31
C THR A 704 38.85 48.83 -5.81
N ASP A 705 37.94 48.77 -4.82
CA ASP A 705 38.40 48.50 -3.42
C ASP A 705 37.56 47.51 -2.58
N LYS A 706 36.33 47.16 -2.98
CA LYS A 706 35.44 46.25 -2.20
C LYS A 706 35.20 44.89 -2.86
N GLU A 707 35.88 44.61 -3.97
CA GLU A 707 35.66 43.43 -4.82
C GLU A 707 35.85 42.12 -4.04
N ASP A 708 36.92 42.02 -3.26
CA ASP A 708 37.24 40.84 -2.44
C ASP A 708 36.17 40.53 -1.36
N LYS A 709 35.51 41.57 -0.80
CA LYS A 709 34.47 41.38 0.21
C LYS A 709 33.25 40.67 -0.39
N TYR A 710 32.77 41.17 -1.53
CA TYR A 710 31.58 40.62 -2.19
C TYR A 710 31.86 39.27 -2.84
N ILE A 711 33.08 39.03 -3.35
CA ILE A 711 33.49 37.70 -3.81
C ILE A 711 33.46 36.68 -2.66
N LYS A 712 33.96 37.04 -1.48
CA LYS A 712 33.96 36.16 -0.30
C LYS A 712 32.54 35.90 0.22
N GLU A 713 31.69 36.92 0.22
CA GLU A 713 30.27 36.80 0.58
C GLU A 713 29.49 35.91 -0.41
N PHE A 714 29.77 36.06 -1.71
CA PHE A 714 29.25 35.20 -2.77
C PHE A 714 29.64 33.73 -2.54
N GLN A 715 30.93 33.46 -2.29
CA GLN A 715 31.44 32.11 -1.99
C GLN A 715 30.78 31.49 -0.74
N ASN A 716 30.69 32.24 0.36
CA ASN A 716 30.06 31.76 1.59
C ASN A 716 28.58 31.43 1.40
N THR A 717 27.88 32.20 0.57
CA THR A 717 26.48 31.98 0.25
C THR A 717 26.29 30.69 -0.57
N LEU A 718 27.19 30.42 -1.52
CA LEU A 718 27.19 29.16 -2.27
C LEU A 718 27.48 27.93 -1.38
N VAL A 719 28.42 28.05 -0.43
CA VAL A 719 28.71 26.97 0.53
C VAL A 719 27.47 26.64 1.37
N LYS A 720 26.82 27.65 1.94
CA LYS A 720 25.59 27.46 2.73
C LYS A 720 24.45 26.83 1.93
N TYR A 721 24.29 27.23 0.66
CA TYR A 721 23.33 26.58 -0.24
C TYR A 721 23.66 25.10 -0.45
N ASN A 722 24.93 24.77 -0.69
CA ASN A 722 25.37 23.39 -0.90
C ASN A 722 25.20 22.53 0.37
N ASP A 723 25.41 23.10 1.56
CA ASP A 723 25.15 22.41 2.82
C ASP A 723 23.66 22.09 2.99
N GLY A 724 22.78 23.05 2.66
CA GLY A 724 21.33 22.83 2.65
C GLY A 724 20.91 21.78 1.62
N PHE A 725 21.53 21.79 0.43
CA PHE A 725 21.30 20.80 -0.61
C PHE A 725 21.72 19.39 -0.16
N LEU A 726 22.87 19.26 0.49
CA LEU A 726 23.36 17.99 1.01
C LEU A 726 22.43 17.41 2.09
N LYS A 727 21.86 18.26 2.95
CA LYS A 727 20.85 17.83 3.93
C LYS A 727 19.58 17.32 3.26
N LEU A 728 19.07 18.03 2.24
CA LEU A 728 17.92 17.58 1.47
C LEU A 728 18.18 16.23 0.77
N ASN A 729 19.37 16.04 0.20
CA ASN A 729 19.76 14.78 -0.43
C ASN A 729 19.80 13.63 0.57
N LYS A 730 20.39 13.83 1.75
CA LYS A 730 20.38 12.82 2.81
C LYS A 730 18.96 12.43 3.24
N GLY A 731 18.06 13.41 3.36
CA GLY A 731 16.65 13.17 3.67
C GLY A 731 15.94 12.38 2.58
N TYR A 732 16.21 12.71 1.31
CA TYR A 732 15.69 12.00 0.15
C TYR A 732 16.17 10.54 0.09
N ASP A 733 17.47 10.30 0.29
CA ASP A 733 18.06 8.95 0.29
C ASP A 733 17.47 8.10 1.44
N SER A 734 17.29 8.69 2.63
CA SER A 734 16.65 8.03 3.77
C SER A 734 15.22 7.61 3.44
N LEU A 735 14.42 8.53 2.92
CA LEU A 735 13.02 8.27 2.57
C LEU A 735 12.89 7.23 1.45
N THR A 736 13.72 7.33 0.41
CA THR A 736 13.73 6.38 -0.71
C THR A 736 14.08 4.96 -0.25
N ASN A 737 15.02 4.82 0.70
CA ASN A 737 15.33 3.53 1.30
C ASN A 737 14.14 2.96 2.09
N ILE A 738 13.47 3.80 2.88
CA ILE A 738 12.30 3.39 3.66
C ILE A 738 11.13 2.98 2.75
N VAL A 739 10.88 3.74 1.67
CA VAL A 739 9.88 3.42 0.62
C VAL A 739 10.22 2.09 -0.05
N ARG A 740 11.48 1.89 -0.43
CA ARG A 740 11.96 0.66 -1.08
C ARG A 740 11.86 -0.56 -0.17
N GLU A 741 12.15 -0.41 1.11
CA GLU A 741 12.09 -1.48 2.11
C GLU A 741 10.67 -1.87 2.51
N ASN A 742 9.66 -1.03 2.22
CA ASN A 742 8.25 -1.25 2.58
C ASN A 742 7.32 -1.17 1.35
N LYS A 743 7.83 -1.51 0.16
CA LYS A 743 7.13 -1.37 -1.14
C LYS A 743 5.81 -2.13 -1.23
N GLU A 744 5.62 -3.13 -0.36
CA GLU A 744 4.42 -3.94 -0.26
C GLU A 744 3.25 -3.18 0.41
N LEU A 745 3.50 -2.07 1.09
CA LEU A 745 2.46 -1.28 1.72
C LEU A 745 1.79 -0.34 0.72
N GLU A 746 0.46 -0.38 0.64
CA GLU A 746 -0.34 0.48 -0.24
C GLU A 746 -0.09 1.99 0.01
N VAL A 747 0.14 2.38 1.28
CA VAL A 747 0.47 3.78 1.64
C VAL A 747 1.80 4.22 1.02
N THR A 748 2.76 3.29 0.91
CA THR A 748 4.09 3.55 0.39
C THR A 748 4.04 3.83 -1.10
N LEU A 749 3.18 3.13 -1.85
CA LEU A 749 2.95 3.40 -3.28
C LEU A 749 2.26 4.77 -3.48
N LYS A 750 1.25 5.11 -2.67
CA LYS A 750 0.55 6.40 -2.77
C LYS A 750 1.48 7.57 -2.47
N ILE A 751 2.28 7.48 -1.41
CA ILE A 751 3.23 8.52 -1.05
C ILE A 751 4.38 8.60 -2.04
N ASN A 752 4.88 7.48 -2.56
CA ASN A 752 5.89 7.49 -3.62
C ASN A 752 5.40 8.26 -4.86
N ASN A 753 4.12 8.10 -5.20
CA ASN A 753 3.48 8.82 -6.30
C ASN A 753 3.29 10.32 -6.00
N ILE A 754 2.92 10.69 -4.78
CA ILE A 754 2.68 12.09 -4.37
C ILE A 754 3.98 12.87 -4.29
N LEU A 755 4.97 12.29 -3.60
CA LEU A 755 6.30 12.88 -3.48
C LEU A 755 7.13 12.70 -4.75
N LYS A 756 6.62 11.91 -5.71
CA LYS A 756 7.20 11.68 -7.02
C LYS A 756 8.67 11.23 -6.93
N LEU A 757 9.03 10.42 -5.92
CA LEU A 757 10.43 10.14 -5.58
C LEU A 757 11.18 9.55 -6.77
N ASP A 758 10.58 8.61 -7.51
CA ASP A 758 11.18 8.02 -8.71
C ASP A 758 11.48 9.02 -9.85
N SER A 759 10.85 10.20 -9.82
CA SER A 759 11.08 11.31 -10.77
C SER A 759 11.75 12.53 -10.13
N PHE A 760 12.08 12.47 -8.84
CA PHE A 760 12.74 13.53 -8.11
C PHE A 760 14.19 13.64 -8.57
N ASN A 761 14.42 14.54 -9.53
CA ASN A 761 15.73 14.71 -10.13
C ASN A 761 16.56 15.70 -9.30
N ILE A 762 17.46 15.17 -8.47
CA ILE A 762 18.33 15.97 -7.63
C ILE A 762 19.40 16.74 -8.42
N ASP A 763 19.73 16.30 -9.64
CA ASP A 763 20.66 16.99 -10.54
C ASP A 763 20.10 18.32 -11.05
N ARG A 764 18.77 18.54 -11.00
CA ARG A 764 18.15 19.86 -11.25
C ARG A 764 18.62 20.95 -10.30
N TYR A 765 19.27 20.60 -9.20
CA TYR A 765 19.74 21.50 -8.13
C TYR A 765 21.26 21.61 -8.07
N ASN A 766 21.97 20.82 -8.87
CA ASN A 766 23.42 20.69 -8.90
C ASN A 766 24.01 21.57 -10.02
N ILE A 767 23.90 22.89 -9.87
CA ILE A 767 23.92 23.82 -11.02
C ILE A 767 25.04 24.86 -11.02
N PHE A 768 25.99 24.83 -10.08
CA PHE A 768 27.05 25.85 -10.06
C PHE A 768 28.22 25.51 -10.97
N ASN A 769 28.49 26.37 -11.95
CA ASN A 769 29.66 26.23 -12.82
C ASN A 769 30.97 26.51 -12.07
N PHE A 770 30.90 27.29 -10.98
CA PHE A 770 32.09 27.68 -10.21
C PHE A 770 32.73 26.51 -9.43
N ALA A 771 31.93 25.56 -8.91
CA ALA A 771 32.44 24.41 -8.16
C ALA A 771 33.27 23.43 -9.03
N ILE A 772 33.04 23.41 -10.34
CA ILE A 772 33.76 22.56 -11.30
C ILE A 772 35.15 23.13 -11.61
N ASN A 773 35.33 24.46 -11.52
CA ASN A 773 36.58 25.14 -11.86
C ASN A 773 37.55 25.30 -10.68
N SER A 774 37.10 25.22 -9.42
CA SER A 774 37.98 25.36 -8.25
C SER A 774 38.80 24.09 -7.93
N ARG A 775 38.41 22.92 -8.46
CA ARG A 775 39.17 21.65 -8.31
C ARG A 775 40.46 21.58 -9.14
N LYS A 776 40.76 22.59 -9.97
CA LYS A 776 41.98 22.65 -10.81
C LYS A 776 43.07 23.61 -10.32
N GLY A 777 42.98 24.13 -9.09
CA GLY A 777 44.07 24.91 -8.47
C GLY A 777 44.44 26.22 -9.18
N THR A 778 43.63 26.71 -10.12
CA THR A 778 43.87 27.97 -10.82
C THR A 778 42.96 29.05 -10.24
N ARG A 779 43.56 30.17 -9.78
CA ARG A 779 42.85 31.39 -9.39
C ARG A 779 42.17 32.00 -10.63
N THR A 780 41.02 31.48 -11.03
CA THR A 780 40.19 32.13 -12.05
C THR A 780 39.49 33.32 -11.38
N LYS A 781 39.74 34.55 -11.84
CA LYS A 781 38.96 35.72 -11.43
C LYS A 781 37.50 35.49 -11.83
N LEU A 782 36.60 35.50 -10.84
CA LEU A 782 35.15 35.42 -11.05
C LEU A 782 34.72 36.65 -11.87
N ASN A 783 34.18 36.44 -13.07
CA ASN A 783 33.60 37.52 -13.86
C ASN A 783 32.09 37.60 -13.65
N SER A 784 31.52 38.77 -13.94
CA SER A 784 30.08 39.06 -13.75
C SER A 784 29.19 38.07 -14.53
N SER A 785 29.60 37.64 -15.72
CA SER A 785 28.86 36.66 -16.54
C SER A 785 28.72 35.30 -15.86
N MET A 786 29.76 34.83 -15.16
CA MET A 786 29.71 33.56 -14.40
C MET A 786 28.76 33.64 -13.20
N MET A 787 28.77 34.76 -12.47
CA MET A 787 27.86 34.98 -11.34
C MET A 787 26.40 35.05 -11.78
N GLU A 788 26.14 35.75 -12.88
CA GLU A 788 24.80 35.88 -13.48
C GLU A 788 24.25 34.51 -13.91
N LYS A 789 25.10 33.65 -14.48
CA LYS A 789 24.74 32.28 -14.84
C LYS A 789 24.36 31.45 -13.61
N ASP A 790 25.13 31.53 -12.53
CA ASP A 790 24.86 30.79 -11.28
C ASP A 790 23.59 31.30 -10.57
N ILE A 791 23.30 32.61 -10.62
CA ILE A 791 22.05 33.21 -10.10
C ILE A 791 20.85 32.78 -10.94
N ASN A 792 20.96 32.82 -12.26
CA ASN A 792 19.88 32.43 -13.18
C ASN A 792 19.58 30.92 -13.07
N SER A 793 20.61 30.10 -12.87
CA SER A 793 20.48 28.68 -12.54
C SER A 793 19.66 28.45 -11.27
N LEU A 794 19.94 29.19 -10.19
CA LEU A 794 19.17 29.08 -8.95
C LEU A 794 17.72 29.55 -9.11
N LYS A 795 17.46 30.60 -9.90
CA LYS A 795 16.10 31.15 -10.10
C LYS A 795 15.19 30.26 -10.94
N LYS A 796 15.75 29.49 -11.88
CA LYS A 796 15.03 28.87 -13.01
C LYS A 796 13.66 28.25 -12.66
N ASN A 797 13.51 27.63 -11.48
CA ASN A 797 12.29 26.92 -11.10
C ASN A 797 11.81 27.20 -9.64
N LEU A 798 12.26 28.27 -8.96
CA LEU A 798 11.96 28.42 -7.52
C LEU A 798 10.45 28.48 -7.20
N ASP A 799 9.69 29.24 -7.98
CA ASP A 799 8.25 29.43 -7.76
C ASP A 799 7.44 28.16 -8.07
N GLU A 800 7.85 27.44 -9.12
CA GLU A 800 7.30 26.13 -9.48
C GLU A 800 7.49 25.12 -8.34
N LEU A 801 8.68 25.07 -7.76
CA LEU A 801 9.00 24.15 -6.64
C LEU A 801 8.26 24.50 -5.35
N LYS A 802 8.01 25.79 -5.08
CA LYS A 802 7.18 26.22 -3.96
C LYS A 802 5.71 25.81 -4.16
N ALA A 803 5.21 25.92 -5.39
CA ALA A 803 3.86 25.47 -5.73
C ALA A 803 3.72 23.96 -5.59
N GLU A 804 4.70 23.18 -6.07
CA GLU A 804 4.76 21.72 -5.91
C GLU A 804 4.76 21.31 -4.43
N LEU A 805 5.63 21.91 -3.61
CA LEU A 805 5.67 21.60 -2.17
C LEU A 805 4.33 21.88 -1.47
N LYS A 806 3.67 22.99 -1.83
CA LYS A 806 2.37 23.35 -1.26
C LYS A 806 1.29 22.36 -1.66
N GLN A 807 1.29 21.92 -2.92
CA GLN A 807 0.38 20.90 -3.42
C GLN A 807 0.60 19.55 -2.70
N GLU A 808 1.85 19.09 -2.63
CA GLU A 808 2.22 17.84 -1.96
C GLU A 808 1.79 17.82 -0.47
N ARG A 809 1.93 18.95 0.25
CA ARG A 809 1.48 19.07 1.64
C ARG A 809 -0.03 18.96 1.80
N GLU A 810 -0.81 19.57 0.90
CA GLU A 810 -2.27 19.47 0.94
C GLU A 810 -2.75 18.07 0.53
N GLU A 811 -2.10 17.44 -0.44
CA GLU A 811 -2.39 16.06 -0.81
C GLU A 811 -2.11 15.09 0.35
N LEU A 812 -0.98 15.26 1.06
CA LEU A 812 -0.63 14.46 2.24
C LEU A 812 -1.59 14.63 3.41
N LYS A 813 -2.08 15.85 3.69
CA LYS A 813 -3.12 16.07 4.70
C LYS A 813 -4.43 15.37 4.38
N ASN A 814 -4.74 15.17 3.10
CA ASN A 814 -5.93 14.46 2.66
C ASN A 814 -5.77 12.92 2.73
N LEU A 815 -4.58 12.42 3.07
CA LEU A 815 -4.29 10.98 3.25
C LEU A 815 -4.30 10.50 4.70
N GLU A 816 -4.13 11.41 5.67
CA GLU A 816 -4.38 11.14 7.10
C GLU A 816 -5.88 10.90 7.36
#